data_AF-A0AAQ5X319-F1
#
_entry.id   AF-A0AAQ5X319-F1
#
_cell.length_a   1.000
_cell.length_b   1.000
_cell.length_c   1.000
_cell.angle_alpha   90.00
_cell.angle_beta   90.00
_cell.angle_gamma   90.00
#
_symmetry.space_group_name_H-M   'P 1'
#
loop_
_entity.id
_entity.type
_entity.pdbx_description
1 polymer ?
#
loop_
_entity_poly.entity_id
_entity_poly.type
_entity_poly.pdbx_seq_one_letter_code
_entity_poly.pdbx_strand_id
1 'polypeptide(L)'
;MSSPARSGEIIHLNVGGKRFSTSRQTLTWVPDSFFSSLLSGRISTLKDETGAIFIDRDPSLFTTILNFLRTKELHPRSINVHMLMHEAEFYGITPLVRKLQLCDELDRSSCGNVLFNGYLPPPGPSSDPGMVRIICGHHNWIAVAYAQFVVCYRVKESTGWQQVFTSPRLDWMIDRVALNAKVMGGSLGDNDKMVAVASVTEIILWSICPDGNGNEIGVFSLNVPAEALFFVGNQLIATSHTGKVGVWNAVTKHWQNQDVVPISSYDTAGSFLILGCNNGSIYYIDVQKFPLRMKDNDLLVTELYRDPTEDAITALSVYLTPKTSDSGNWIEIAYGTSSGTVRVIVQHPETVGSGPQLFQTFSVHRSPVTKIMLSEKHLISVCADNNHVRTWTVTRFRGMISTQPGSTPLTSFKILSLDDVDGHGGCSAGTEIGPYGERDDQQVFIQRVVPDTDKLYVRLSSNGKRVCEVRSVDGTSITAFMVHECEGSSRIGSRPRRYLFSGHGNGSIQMWDLTTAMEIAGKVDIRALGGPTEEELLELLDQCDLALTRTPDSTCLLPVVYVLLFTSCLLQSPLSARRRFPVGASPFGCQSISRSFGFVGVSVRQPPPPGSAPHPPRQTHPRLRPLDRATDPRRLQPPPPEAAGPGLGFGAEGQLRGALPGACQGFGGRSEFGVLRAAGVGWREAKLSGLQRAGGPVRAADADHLLRVSWSSPLSRNAIVIAAV
;
A
#
# COMPACT_ATOMS: atom_id res chain seq x y z
N MET A 1 45.72 -58.99 -20.79
CA MET A 1 46.49 -57.86 -21.36
C MET A 1 45.49 -56.90 -21.97
N SER A 2 45.50 -55.63 -21.58
CA SER A 2 44.64 -54.58 -22.14
C SER A 2 45.37 -53.80 -23.22
N SER A 3 44.77 -53.66 -24.39
CA SER A 3 45.31 -52.85 -25.49
C SER A 3 45.47 -51.38 -25.08
N PRO A 4 46.52 -50.67 -25.56
CA PRO A 4 46.64 -49.23 -25.30
C PRO A 4 45.47 -48.49 -25.94
N ALA A 5 44.78 -47.67 -25.14
CA ALA A 5 43.56 -46.99 -25.56
C ALA A 5 43.83 -46.02 -26.73
N ARG A 6 43.16 -46.23 -27.86
CA ARG A 6 43.28 -45.33 -29.03
C ARG A 6 42.52 -44.03 -28.76
N SER A 7 43.17 -42.89 -28.96
CA SER A 7 42.58 -41.55 -28.75
C SER A 7 41.34 -41.31 -29.61
N GLY A 8 41.32 -41.86 -30.84
CA GLY A 8 40.18 -41.81 -31.77
C GLY A 8 39.13 -42.92 -31.61
N GLU A 9 39.12 -43.68 -30.51
CA GLU A 9 38.09 -44.72 -30.30
C GLU A 9 36.70 -44.10 -30.09
N ILE A 10 35.72 -44.55 -30.88
CA ILE A 10 34.32 -44.15 -30.76
C ILE A 10 33.66 -45.00 -29.67
N ILE A 11 33.04 -44.32 -28.71
CA ILE A 11 32.23 -44.90 -27.65
C ILE A 11 30.76 -44.73 -28.02
N HIS A 12 30.00 -45.83 -27.95
CA HIS A 12 28.55 -45.84 -28.07
C HIS A 12 27.93 -45.92 -26.68
N LEU A 13 27.02 -44.99 -26.40
CA LEU A 13 26.26 -44.90 -25.16
C LEU A 13 24.76 -45.05 -25.49
N ASN A 14 24.00 -45.61 -24.56
CA ASN A 14 22.55 -45.64 -24.57
C ASN A 14 22.07 -44.99 -23.27
N VAL A 15 21.54 -43.76 -23.35
CA VAL A 15 21.11 -42.98 -22.18
C VAL A 15 19.59 -42.91 -22.19
N GLY A 16 18.95 -43.51 -21.18
CA GLY A 16 17.48 -43.58 -21.08
C GLY A 16 16.77 -44.09 -22.34
N GLY A 17 17.40 -45.02 -23.07
CA GLY A 17 16.89 -45.59 -24.32
C GLY A 17 17.35 -44.89 -25.61
N LYS A 18 17.90 -43.67 -25.54
CA LYS A 18 18.42 -42.93 -26.71
C LYS A 18 19.90 -43.21 -26.91
N ARG A 19 20.29 -43.61 -28.12
CA ARG A 19 21.70 -43.88 -28.47
C ARG A 19 22.47 -42.61 -28.83
N PHE A 20 23.72 -42.55 -28.36
CA PHE A 20 24.68 -41.48 -28.61
C PHE A 20 26.04 -42.08 -29.03
N SER A 21 26.76 -41.37 -29.89
CA SER A 21 28.12 -41.74 -30.33
C SER A 21 29.07 -40.55 -30.15
N THR A 22 30.26 -40.79 -29.61
CA THR A 22 31.27 -39.75 -29.37
C THR A 22 32.66 -40.37 -29.19
N SER A 23 33.75 -39.59 -29.20
CA SER A 23 35.10 -40.13 -28.95
C SER A 23 35.37 -40.35 -27.45
N ARG A 24 36.22 -41.34 -27.09
CA ARG A 24 36.73 -41.48 -25.72
C ARG A 24 37.32 -40.17 -25.19
N GLN A 25 38.07 -39.44 -26.03
CA GLN A 25 38.67 -38.15 -25.68
C GLN A 25 37.64 -37.08 -25.29
N THR A 26 36.43 -37.11 -25.87
CA THR A 26 35.34 -36.18 -25.48
C THR A 26 34.87 -36.45 -24.07
N LEU A 27 34.63 -37.74 -23.75
CA LEU A 27 34.12 -38.18 -22.46
C LEU A 27 35.16 -38.08 -21.33
N THR A 28 36.42 -38.39 -21.64
CA THR A 28 37.55 -38.36 -20.70
C THR A 28 38.24 -36.98 -20.60
N TRP A 29 37.66 -35.93 -21.17
CA TRP A 29 38.21 -34.57 -21.07
C TRP A 29 38.22 -34.05 -19.62
N VAL A 30 37.21 -34.41 -18.82
CA VAL A 30 37.19 -34.10 -17.38
C VAL A 30 37.80 -35.28 -16.63
N PRO A 31 38.97 -35.12 -15.96
CA PRO A 31 39.54 -36.16 -15.12
C PRO A 31 38.59 -36.48 -13.95
N ASP A 32 38.65 -37.72 -13.47
CA ASP A 32 37.88 -38.23 -12.31
C ASP A 32 36.34 -38.12 -12.38
N SER A 33 35.81 -37.65 -13.50
CA SER A 33 34.38 -37.69 -13.86
C SER A 33 33.83 -39.13 -13.91
N PHE A 34 32.49 -39.24 -13.91
CA PHE A 34 31.77 -40.50 -14.11
C PHE A 34 32.30 -41.25 -15.34
N PHE A 35 32.46 -40.57 -16.49
CA PHE A 35 32.92 -41.21 -17.72
C PHE A 35 34.38 -41.66 -17.68
N SER A 36 35.25 -40.92 -16.99
CA SER A 36 36.64 -41.33 -16.76
C SER A 36 36.70 -42.60 -15.91
N SER A 37 35.86 -42.72 -14.89
CA SER A 37 35.74 -43.95 -14.09
C SER A 37 35.10 -45.10 -14.88
N LEU A 38 34.02 -44.83 -15.62
CA LEU A 38 33.31 -45.78 -16.50
C LEU A 38 34.24 -46.41 -17.55
N LEU A 39 35.01 -45.58 -18.26
CA LEU A 39 35.90 -46.01 -19.35
C LEU A 39 37.25 -46.55 -18.87
N SER A 40 37.58 -46.40 -17.58
CA SER A 40 38.71 -47.07 -16.94
C SER A 40 38.42 -48.51 -16.51
N GLY A 41 37.16 -48.96 -16.61
CA GLY A 41 36.75 -50.30 -16.16
C GLY A 41 36.60 -50.46 -14.65
N ARG A 42 36.71 -49.37 -13.87
CA ARG A 42 36.48 -49.36 -12.41
C ARG A 42 35.00 -49.53 -12.02
N ILE A 43 34.09 -49.26 -12.96
CA ILE A 43 32.63 -49.34 -12.77
C ILE A 43 32.09 -50.44 -13.69
N SER A 44 31.25 -51.34 -13.15
CA SER A 44 30.56 -52.36 -13.95
C SER A 44 29.59 -51.70 -14.93
N THR A 45 29.63 -52.09 -16.20
CA THR A 45 28.82 -51.47 -17.25
C THR A 45 27.77 -52.43 -17.78
N LEU A 46 26.50 -52.11 -17.55
CA LEU A 46 25.40 -52.67 -18.33
C LEU A 46 25.55 -52.24 -19.79
N LYS A 47 25.15 -53.11 -20.71
CA LYS A 47 25.17 -52.85 -22.15
C LYS A 47 23.86 -53.25 -22.78
N ASP A 48 23.45 -52.50 -23.80
CA ASP A 48 22.30 -52.88 -24.61
C ASP A 48 22.62 -53.99 -25.62
N GLU A 49 21.60 -54.44 -26.35
CA GLU A 49 21.70 -55.50 -27.38
C GLU A 49 22.72 -55.20 -28.49
N THR A 50 23.12 -53.93 -28.67
CA THR A 50 24.13 -53.50 -29.64
C THR A 50 25.52 -53.28 -29.01
N GLY A 51 25.68 -53.59 -27.72
CA GLY A 51 26.94 -53.44 -26.99
C GLY A 51 27.25 -52.01 -26.54
N ALA A 52 26.32 -51.06 -26.73
CA ALA A 52 26.46 -49.68 -26.25
C ALA A 52 26.30 -49.64 -24.72
N ILE A 53 27.08 -48.82 -24.03
CA ILE A 53 27.04 -48.73 -22.55
C ILE A 53 25.73 -48.06 -22.13
N PHE A 54 24.93 -48.75 -21.31
CA PHE A 54 23.66 -48.22 -20.83
C PHE A 54 23.86 -47.30 -19.60
N ILE A 55 23.12 -46.19 -19.58
CA ILE A 55 23.10 -45.19 -18.51
C ILE A 55 21.63 -44.81 -18.26
N ASP A 56 21.15 -45.03 -17.04
CA ASP A 56 19.76 -44.78 -16.67
C ASP A 56 19.55 -43.34 -16.18
N ARG A 57 19.53 -42.39 -17.13
CA ARG A 57 19.38 -40.93 -16.94
C ARG A 57 18.63 -40.30 -18.11
N ASP A 58 18.25 -39.02 -18.01
CA ASP A 58 17.51 -38.33 -19.07
C ASP A 58 18.37 -38.05 -20.33
N PRO A 59 18.00 -38.59 -21.50
CA PRO A 59 18.66 -38.26 -22.76
C PRO A 59 18.47 -36.81 -23.25
N SER A 60 17.47 -36.08 -22.76
CA SER A 60 17.28 -34.68 -23.13
C SER A 60 18.41 -33.82 -22.55
N LEU A 61 18.61 -33.87 -21.23
CA LEU A 61 19.69 -33.16 -20.52
C LEU A 61 21.07 -33.68 -20.91
N PHE A 62 21.26 -35.01 -21.06
CA PHE A 62 22.55 -35.57 -21.49
C PHE A 62 23.00 -35.07 -22.87
N THR A 63 22.08 -34.72 -23.77
CA THR A 63 22.42 -34.11 -25.07
C THR A 63 23.24 -32.81 -24.86
N THR A 64 22.95 -32.07 -23.80
CA THR A 64 23.61 -30.82 -23.43
C THR A 64 24.92 -31.04 -22.70
N ILE A 65 24.97 -32.01 -21.76
CA ILE A 65 26.23 -32.46 -21.13
C ILE A 65 27.24 -32.85 -22.21
N LEU A 66 26.82 -33.66 -23.18
CA LEU A 66 27.66 -34.12 -24.28
C LEU A 66 28.10 -32.99 -25.21
N ASN A 67 27.27 -31.98 -25.45
CA ASN A 67 27.64 -30.82 -26.25
C ASN A 67 28.65 -29.91 -25.51
N PHE A 68 28.47 -29.68 -24.20
CA PHE A 68 29.48 -28.99 -23.38
C PHE A 68 30.82 -29.75 -23.37
N LEU A 69 30.80 -31.08 -23.25
CA LEU A 69 32.00 -31.91 -23.35
C LEU A 69 32.69 -31.81 -24.73
N ARG A 70 31.97 -31.44 -25.80
CA ARG A 70 32.55 -31.20 -27.14
C ARG A 70 33.09 -29.78 -27.28
N THR A 71 32.26 -28.75 -27.11
CA THR A 71 32.61 -27.35 -27.43
C THR A 71 33.30 -26.59 -26.30
N LYS A 72 33.14 -27.06 -25.05
CA LYS A 72 33.49 -26.37 -23.79
C LYS A 72 32.64 -25.11 -23.52
N GLU A 73 31.63 -24.87 -24.34
CA GLU A 73 30.73 -23.74 -24.27
C GLU A 73 29.35 -24.17 -23.76
N LEU A 74 28.67 -23.24 -23.07
CA LEU A 74 27.30 -23.42 -22.61
C LEU A 74 26.42 -22.47 -23.43
N HIS A 75 25.33 -23.00 -23.98
CA HIS A 75 24.33 -22.23 -24.72
C HIS A 75 23.00 -22.26 -23.94
N PRO A 76 22.82 -21.43 -22.89
CA PRO A 76 21.78 -21.61 -21.87
C PRO A 76 20.34 -21.29 -22.32
N ARG A 77 20.11 -20.87 -23.58
CA ARG A 77 18.85 -20.24 -24.04
C ARG A 77 17.64 -21.16 -24.18
N SER A 78 17.66 -22.38 -23.64
CA SER A 78 16.56 -23.34 -23.81
C SER A 78 16.47 -24.44 -22.74
N ILE A 79 17.13 -24.30 -21.58
CA ILE A 79 17.26 -25.38 -20.59
C ILE A 79 17.23 -24.81 -19.17
N ASN A 80 16.46 -25.45 -18.27
CA ASN A 80 16.45 -25.16 -16.84
C ASN A 80 17.83 -25.45 -16.22
N VAL A 81 18.45 -24.42 -15.61
CA VAL A 81 19.80 -24.49 -15.04
C VAL A 81 19.90 -25.50 -13.90
N HIS A 82 18.87 -25.57 -13.04
CA HIS A 82 18.83 -26.47 -11.88
C HIS A 82 18.79 -27.95 -12.29
N MET A 83 17.95 -28.32 -13.27
CA MET A 83 17.92 -29.69 -13.80
C MET A 83 19.25 -30.08 -14.48
N LEU A 84 19.90 -29.13 -15.17
CA LEU A 84 21.21 -29.37 -15.78
C LEU A 84 22.34 -29.46 -14.73
N MET A 85 22.20 -28.81 -13.58
CA MET A 85 23.12 -28.91 -12.44
C MET A 85 23.19 -30.34 -11.93
N HIS A 86 22.04 -30.95 -11.60
CA HIS A 86 22.00 -32.32 -11.06
C HIS A 86 22.58 -33.37 -12.02
N GLU A 87 22.40 -33.23 -13.34
CA GLU A 87 23.11 -34.08 -14.31
C GLU A 87 24.61 -33.79 -14.32
N ALA A 88 25.03 -32.52 -14.29
CA ALA A 88 26.45 -32.16 -14.26
C ALA A 88 27.16 -32.66 -13.00
N GLU A 89 26.49 -32.68 -11.85
CA GLU A 89 26.92 -33.28 -10.59
C GLU A 89 27.01 -34.80 -10.70
N PHE A 90 25.94 -35.48 -11.16
CA PHE A 90 25.89 -36.92 -11.34
C PHE A 90 27.01 -37.44 -12.25
N TYR A 91 27.29 -36.75 -13.35
CA TYR A 91 28.39 -37.11 -14.26
C TYR A 91 29.78 -36.65 -13.77
N GLY A 92 29.89 -35.91 -12.67
CA GLY A 92 31.16 -35.39 -12.14
C GLY A 92 31.84 -34.37 -13.05
N ILE A 93 31.05 -33.52 -13.74
CA ILE A 93 31.55 -32.53 -14.70
C ILE A 93 31.79 -31.20 -13.97
N THR A 94 32.77 -31.19 -13.06
CA THR A 94 33.08 -30.02 -12.20
C THR A 94 33.22 -28.68 -12.92
N PRO A 95 33.79 -28.58 -14.15
CA PRO A 95 33.82 -27.32 -14.90
C PRO A 95 32.44 -26.83 -15.36
N LEU A 96 31.48 -27.73 -15.56
CA LEU A 96 30.09 -27.40 -15.86
C LEU A 96 29.35 -26.99 -14.59
N VAL A 97 29.47 -27.77 -13.51
CA VAL A 97 28.87 -27.45 -12.19
C VAL A 97 29.26 -26.04 -11.76
N ARG A 98 30.55 -25.70 -11.74
CA ARG A 98 31.03 -24.34 -11.41
C ARG A 98 30.48 -23.24 -12.33
N LYS A 99 30.26 -23.54 -13.62
CA LYS A 99 29.73 -22.58 -14.58
C LYS A 99 28.23 -22.36 -14.39
N LEU A 100 27.49 -23.42 -14.04
CA LEU A 100 26.07 -23.35 -13.71
C LEU A 100 25.86 -22.67 -12.34
N GLN A 101 26.74 -22.91 -11.37
CA GLN A 101 26.77 -22.20 -10.08
C GLN A 101 26.97 -20.70 -10.30
N LEU A 102 27.95 -20.30 -11.11
CA LEU A 102 28.13 -18.87 -11.47
C LEU A 102 26.94 -18.28 -12.24
N CYS A 103 26.17 -19.07 -12.99
CA CYS A 103 24.92 -18.58 -13.60
C CYS A 103 23.81 -18.42 -12.56
N ASP A 104 23.63 -19.41 -11.69
CA ASP A 104 22.68 -19.38 -10.57
C ASP A 104 22.97 -18.22 -9.61
N GLU A 105 24.23 -17.97 -9.27
CA GLU A 105 24.70 -16.82 -8.46
C GLU A 105 24.48 -15.46 -9.15
N LEU A 106 24.51 -15.40 -10.49
CA LEU A 106 24.25 -14.18 -11.27
C LEU A 106 22.75 -13.87 -11.40
N ASP A 107 21.91 -14.90 -11.54
CA ASP A 107 20.46 -14.76 -11.56
C ASP A 107 19.87 -14.58 -10.14
N ARG A 108 20.51 -15.16 -9.11
CA ARG A 108 20.20 -15.03 -7.68
C ARG A 108 21.03 -13.95 -6.99
N SER A 109 21.02 -12.74 -7.54
CA SER A 109 21.56 -11.56 -6.84
C SER A 109 20.95 -11.43 -5.44
N SER A 110 21.79 -11.36 -4.41
CA SER A 110 21.38 -11.36 -2.98
C SER A 110 20.56 -10.15 -2.53
N CYS A 111 20.40 -9.14 -3.40
CA CYS A 111 19.57 -7.96 -3.24
C CYS A 111 18.35 -7.92 -4.19
N GLY A 112 18.12 -8.99 -4.96
CA GLY A 112 17.19 -8.98 -6.09
C GLY A 112 17.60 -7.96 -7.18
N ASN A 113 16.61 -7.53 -7.97
CA ASN A 113 16.81 -6.63 -9.11
C ASN A 113 16.71 -5.12 -8.73
N VAL A 114 16.91 -4.78 -7.46
CA VAL A 114 16.89 -3.38 -6.97
C VAL A 114 18.23 -3.03 -6.34
N LEU A 115 18.67 -1.79 -6.51
CA LEU A 115 19.85 -1.30 -5.81
C LEU A 115 19.55 -1.20 -4.31
N PHE A 116 20.20 -2.06 -3.53
CA PHE A 116 20.24 -1.96 -2.08
C PHE A 116 20.88 -0.63 -1.67
N ASN A 117 20.13 0.17 -0.90
CA ASN A 117 20.49 1.54 -0.55
C ASN A 117 20.94 1.68 0.92
N GLY A 118 20.63 0.71 1.80
CA GLY A 118 21.06 0.78 3.19
C GLY A 118 20.48 -0.28 4.12
N TYR A 119 21.15 -0.44 5.26
CA TYR A 119 20.79 -1.30 6.38
C TYR A 119 20.63 -0.44 7.64
N LEU A 120 19.54 -0.63 8.38
CA LEU A 120 19.38 -0.12 9.74
C LEU A 120 19.39 -1.31 10.70
N PRO A 121 20.40 -1.42 11.60
CA PRO A 121 20.48 -2.51 12.55
C PRO A 121 19.36 -2.45 13.59
N PRO A 122 19.02 -3.57 14.24
CA PRO A 122 18.03 -3.59 15.31
C PRO A 122 18.43 -2.68 16.49
N PRO A 123 17.46 -2.06 17.19
CA PRO A 123 17.71 -0.99 18.15
C PRO A 123 18.27 -1.48 19.51
N GLY A 124 19.58 -1.69 19.55
CA GLY A 124 20.37 -1.85 20.78
C GLY A 124 20.63 -3.30 21.22
N PRO A 125 21.60 -3.52 22.13
CA PRO A 125 22.07 -4.86 22.52
C PRO A 125 21.32 -5.48 23.72
N SER A 126 20.21 -4.89 24.18
CA SER A 126 19.57 -5.25 25.45
C SER A 126 18.11 -5.66 25.28
N SER A 127 17.85 -6.95 25.49
CA SER A 127 16.59 -7.67 25.16
C SER A 127 16.24 -7.65 23.68
N ASP A 128 15.66 -8.75 23.20
CA ASP A 128 15.22 -8.89 21.81
C ASP A 128 14.29 -7.70 21.44
N PRO A 129 14.58 -6.93 20.37
CA PRO A 129 13.66 -5.92 19.86
C PRO A 129 12.40 -6.57 19.25
N GLY A 130 12.47 -7.84 18.84
CA GLY A 130 11.45 -8.55 18.10
C GLY A 130 11.37 -8.10 16.63
N MET A 131 10.45 -8.73 15.89
CA MET A 131 10.21 -8.38 14.49
C MET A 131 9.68 -6.95 14.32
N VAL A 132 10.01 -6.33 13.19
CA VAL A 132 9.36 -5.09 12.76
C VAL A 132 7.92 -5.38 12.38
N ARG A 133 6.97 -4.66 12.97
CA ARG A 133 5.52 -4.82 12.69
C ARG A 133 5.01 -3.77 11.72
N ILE A 134 5.36 -2.50 11.92
CA ILE A 134 4.80 -1.37 11.17
C ILE A 134 5.93 -0.41 10.76
N ILE A 135 5.91 0.03 9.51
CA ILE A 135 6.74 1.14 9.01
C ILE A 135 5.79 2.25 8.54
N CYS A 136 6.05 3.50 8.93
CA CYS A 136 5.30 4.69 8.53
C CYS A 136 6.28 5.78 8.08
N GLY A 137 6.19 6.24 6.82
CA GLY A 137 7.05 7.28 6.26
C GLY A 137 6.35 8.64 6.14
N HIS A 138 7.09 9.73 6.36
CA HIS A 138 6.57 11.09 6.18
C HIS A 138 7.70 12.12 5.94
N HIS A 139 7.70 12.77 4.77
CA HIS A 139 8.81 13.62 4.28
C HIS A 139 10.16 12.88 4.40
N ASN A 140 11.17 13.46 5.07
CA ASN A 140 12.50 12.85 5.25
C ASN A 140 12.64 11.98 6.53
N TRP A 141 11.53 11.45 7.05
CA TRP A 141 11.49 10.61 8.27
C TRP A 141 10.76 9.29 8.03
N ILE A 142 11.08 8.29 8.84
CA ILE A 142 10.28 7.08 9.06
C ILE A 142 10.09 6.84 10.57
N ALA A 143 8.99 6.17 10.93
CA ALA A 143 8.73 5.58 12.22
C ALA A 143 8.57 4.07 12.03
N VAL A 144 9.22 3.30 12.89
CA VAL A 144 9.28 1.83 12.85
C VAL A 144 8.79 1.32 14.19
N ALA A 145 7.64 0.64 14.22
CA ALA A 145 7.14 0.01 15.43
C ALA A 145 7.46 -1.48 15.48
N TYR A 146 7.95 -1.87 16.65
CA TYR A 146 8.13 -3.23 17.11
C TYR A 146 6.88 -3.65 17.90
N ALA A 147 6.94 -4.76 18.64
CA ALA A 147 5.80 -5.18 19.47
C ALA A 147 5.33 -4.11 20.46
N GLN A 148 6.26 -3.51 21.23
CA GLN A 148 5.94 -2.67 22.39
C GLN A 148 6.57 -1.26 22.36
N PHE A 149 7.24 -0.86 21.28
CA PHE A 149 7.90 0.44 21.19
C PHE A 149 8.07 0.91 19.74
N VAL A 150 8.21 2.22 19.55
CA VAL A 150 8.44 2.85 18.24
C VAL A 150 9.79 3.56 18.21
N VAL A 151 10.51 3.40 17.10
CA VAL A 151 11.78 4.08 16.81
C VAL A 151 11.59 5.00 15.61
N CYS A 152 11.98 6.26 15.71
CA CYS A 152 11.96 7.18 14.56
C CYS A 152 13.37 7.41 14.02
N TYR A 153 13.48 7.40 12.69
CA TYR A 153 14.70 7.70 11.95
C TYR A 153 14.47 8.89 11.01
N ARG A 154 15.50 9.71 10.81
CA ARG A 154 15.51 10.84 9.87
C ARG A 154 16.71 10.73 8.94
N VAL A 155 16.53 10.96 7.65
CA VAL A 155 17.66 11.14 6.73
C VAL A 155 18.19 12.58 6.77
N LYS A 156 19.51 12.71 6.90
CA LYS A 156 20.27 13.97 6.83
C LYS A 156 21.26 13.90 5.66
N GLU A 157 21.37 14.99 4.89
CA GLU A 157 22.23 15.04 3.68
C GLU A 157 23.69 14.61 3.94
N SER A 158 24.25 14.95 5.10
CA SER A 158 25.66 14.73 5.44
C SER A 158 25.98 13.35 6.02
N THR A 159 24.98 12.60 6.49
CA THR A 159 25.18 11.44 7.38
C THR A 159 24.21 10.29 7.13
N GLY A 160 23.34 10.39 6.11
CA GLY A 160 22.35 9.35 5.83
C GLY A 160 21.26 9.27 6.90
N TRP A 161 20.70 8.07 7.08
CA TRP A 161 19.66 7.80 8.06
C TRP A 161 20.24 7.72 9.47
N GLN A 162 19.63 8.43 10.41
CA GLN A 162 19.98 8.40 11.82
C GLN A 162 18.73 8.15 12.67
N GLN A 163 18.86 7.29 13.68
CA GLN A 163 17.90 7.18 14.77
C GLN A 163 17.83 8.52 15.51
N VAL A 164 16.62 9.00 15.77
CA VAL A 164 16.36 10.34 16.35
C VAL A 164 15.32 10.34 17.46
N PHE A 165 14.63 9.22 17.69
CA PHE A 165 13.78 9.01 18.87
C PHE A 165 13.56 7.51 19.08
N THR A 166 13.30 7.13 20.32
CA THR A 166 12.81 5.79 20.70
C THR A 166 11.86 5.97 21.87
N SER A 167 10.64 5.44 21.76
CA SER A 167 9.67 5.50 22.86
C SER A 167 10.13 4.65 24.04
N PRO A 168 9.59 4.88 25.25
CA PRO A 168 9.53 3.84 26.27
C PRO A 168 8.93 2.54 25.69
N ARG A 169 9.28 1.40 26.28
CA ARG A 169 8.53 0.16 26.06
C ARG A 169 7.19 0.25 26.80
N LEU A 170 6.13 -0.14 26.12
CA LEU A 170 4.75 -0.08 26.56
C LEU A 170 4.29 -1.47 27.03
N ASP A 171 3.35 -1.52 27.97
CA ASP A 171 2.81 -2.79 28.48
C ASP A 171 1.92 -3.53 27.44
N TRP A 172 1.53 -2.84 26.35
CA TRP A 172 0.64 -3.33 25.30
C TRP A 172 1.28 -3.35 23.91
N MET A 173 0.65 -4.07 22.97
CA MET A 173 1.14 -4.20 21.59
C MET A 173 0.72 -3.02 20.71
N ILE A 174 1.65 -2.45 19.95
CA ILE A 174 1.36 -1.37 19.01
C ILE A 174 0.62 -1.91 17.77
N ASP A 175 -0.61 -1.43 17.57
CA ASP A 175 -1.46 -1.78 16.43
C ASP A 175 -1.41 -0.72 15.32
N ARG A 176 -1.23 0.56 15.65
CA ARG A 176 -1.19 1.67 14.69
C ARG A 176 -0.07 2.66 15.01
N VAL A 177 0.48 3.29 13.97
CA VAL A 177 1.52 4.33 14.06
C VAL A 177 1.16 5.48 13.13
N ALA A 178 1.30 6.71 13.62
CA ALA A 178 1.20 7.93 12.82
C ALA A 178 2.44 8.81 13.04
N LEU A 179 2.96 9.40 11.97
CA LEU A 179 4.14 10.27 11.99
C LEU A 179 3.83 11.61 11.32
N ASN A 180 4.16 12.70 12.00
CA ASN A 180 4.19 14.04 11.41
C ASN A 180 5.57 14.66 11.56
N ALA A 181 6.17 14.97 10.42
CA ALA A 181 7.48 15.60 10.30
C ALA A 181 7.42 17.06 9.79
N LYS A 182 6.25 17.63 9.51
CA LYS A 182 6.16 18.90 8.77
C LYS A 182 6.42 20.11 9.66
N VAL A 183 7.33 21.00 9.24
CA VAL A 183 7.43 22.35 9.83
C VAL A 183 6.41 23.24 9.11
N MET A 184 5.35 23.61 9.81
CA MET A 184 4.35 24.58 9.34
C MET A 184 4.39 25.76 10.32
N GLY A 185 5.16 26.77 9.94
CA GLY A 185 5.69 27.75 10.90
C GLY A 185 4.62 28.52 11.68
N GLY A 186 4.76 28.51 13.00
CA GLY A 186 4.13 29.52 13.87
C GLY A 186 2.88 29.08 14.63
N SER A 187 2.92 27.94 15.34
CA SER A 187 1.98 27.70 16.46
C SER A 187 2.58 26.92 17.63
N LEU A 188 3.61 26.07 17.43
CA LEU A 188 4.12 25.14 18.45
C LEU A 188 5.61 25.26 18.80
N GLY A 189 6.32 26.23 18.21
CA GLY A 189 7.78 26.33 18.35
C GLY A 189 8.49 25.09 17.77
N ASP A 190 9.59 24.67 18.39
CA ASP A 190 10.41 23.55 17.89
C ASP A 190 9.74 22.15 18.03
N ASN A 191 8.55 22.06 18.62
CA ASN A 191 7.80 20.80 18.79
C ASN A 191 7.00 20.36 17.55
N ASP A 192 7.44 20.78 16.36
CA ASP A 192 6.81 20.49 15.06
C ASP A 192 7.06 19.04 14.56
N LYS A 193 7.60 18.15 15.39
CA LYS A 193 7.83 16.72 15.05
C LYS A 193 7.05 15.88 16.04
N MET A 194 6.16 15.03 15.56
CA MET A 194 5.25 14.25 16.40
C MET A 194 5.14 12.82 15.90
N VAL A 195 5.13 11.88 16.83
CA VAL A 195 4.79 10.47 16.59
C VAL A 195 3.68 10.07 17.54
N ALA A 196 2.69 9.35 17.02
CA ALA A 196 1.64 8.75 17.81
C ALA A 196 1.58 7.25 17.55
N VAL A 197 1.22 6.49 18.58
CA VAL A 197 0.93 5.06 18.47
C VAL A 197 -0.38 4.75 19.17
N ALA A 198 -1.05 3.68 18.75
CA ALA A 198 -2.26 3.21 19.40
C ALA A 198 -2.25 1.69 19.60
N SER A 199 -2.97 1.24 20.64
CA SER A 199 -3.29 -0.15 20.93
C SER A 199 -4.71 -0.25 21.41
N VAL A 200 -5.51 -1.09 20.74
CA VAL A 200 -6.96 -1.20 20.97
C VAL A 200 -7.64 0.18 21.11
N THR A 201 -7.96 0.66 22.32
CA THR A 201 -8.62 1.95 22.56
C THR A 201 -7.68 3.12 22.89
N GLU A 202 -6.45 2.83 23.34
CA GLU A 202 -5.50 3.80 23.86
C GLU A 202 -4.61 4.38 22.77
N ILE A 203 -4.28 5.66 22.88
CA ILE A 203 -3.47 6.42 21.92
C ILE A 203 -2.46 7.25 22.72
N ILE A 204 -1.16 7.12 22.45
CA ILE A 204 -0.12 7.97 23.05
C ILE A 204 0.51 8.83 21.96
N LEU A 205 0.73 10.10 22.27
CA LEU A 205 1.32 11.10 21.38
C LEU A 205 2.56 11.71 22.04
N TRP A 206 3.69 11.74 21.33
CA TRP A 206 4.92 12.42 21.75
C TRP A 206 5.31 13.51 20.75
N SER A 207 5.90 14.61 21.22
CA SER A 207 6.76 15.45 20.38
C SER A 207 8.20 14.94 20.43
N ILE A 208 8.89 14.98 19.30
CA ILE A 208 10.30 14.63 19.16
C ILE A 208 11.12 15.92 19.18
N CYS A 209 11.99 16.07 20.18
CA CYS A 209 12.77 17.27 20.37
C CYS A 209 14.05 17.28 19.52
N PRO A 210 14.65 18.46 19.24
CA PRO A 210 15.83 18.57 18.37
C PRO A 210 17.09 17.84 18.87
N ASP A 211 17.16 17.57 20.18
CA ASP A 211 18.23 16.84 20.87
C ASP A 211 18.13 15.31 20.74
N GLY A 212 17.00 14.80 20.28
CA GLY A 212 16.71 13.36 20.13
C GLY A 212 15.93 12.74 21.29
N ASN A 213 15.57 13.51 22.31
CA ASN A 213 14.62 13.10 23.32
C ASN A 213 13.18 13.26 22.79
N GLY A 214 12.22 12.58 23.43
CA GLY A 214 10.79 12.80 23.15
C GLY A 214 10.03 13.17 24.43
N ASN A 215 9.18 14.18 24.32
CA ASN A 215 8.27 14.58 25.40
C ASN A 215 6.89 14.01 25.12
N GLU A 216 6.27 13.38 26.12
CA GLU A 216 4.87 12.97 26.01
C GLU A 216 3.97 14.21 25.99
N ILE A 217 3.10 14.28 25.00
CA ILE A 217 2.04 15.30 24.90
C ILE A 217 0.80 14.83 25.68
N GLY A 218 0.55 13.52 25.69
CA GLY A 218 -0.42 12.87 26.57
C GLY A 218 -0.90 11.52 26.03
N VAL A 219 -1.60 10.81 26.91
CA VAL A 219 -2.39 9.60 26.60
C VAL A 219 -3.86 10.01 26.38
N PHE A 220 -4.48 9.45 25.35
CA PHE A 220 -5.87 9.67 24.96
C PHE A 220 -6.60 8.33 24.73
N SER A 221 -7.92 8.38 24.68
CA SER A 221 -8.77 7.22 24.40
C SER A 221 -9.87 7.57 23.41
N LEU A 222 -10.03 6.73 22.38
CA LEU A 222 -11.19 6.78 21.46
C LEU A 222 -12.45 6.14 22.10
N ASN A 223 -12.29 5.43 23.23
CA ASN A 223 -13.30 4.63 23.95
C ASN A 223 -13.88 3.45 23.15
N VAL A 224 -13.30 3.15 21.98
CA VAL A 224 -13.57 2.03 21.06
C VAL A 224 -12.25 1.71 20.33
N PRO A 225 -12.09 0.54 19.67
CA PRO A 225 -10.87 0.22 18.94
C PRO A 225 -10.53 1.26 17.86
N ALA A 226 -9.30 1.76 17.88
CA ALA A 226 -8.75 2.73 16.94
C ALA A 226 -8.16 2.02 15.71
N GLU A 227 -8.90 2.05 14.61
CA GLU A 227 -8.60 1.27 13.39
C GLU A 227 -7.83 2.06 12.34
N ALA A 228 -7.84 3.39 12.42
CA ALA A 228 -6.85 4.21 11.75
C ALA A 228 -6.30 5.24 12.73
N LEU A 229 -5.04 5.61 12.51
CA LEU A 229 -4.33 6.66 13.23
C LEU A 229 -3.48 7.40 12.19
N PHE A 230 -3.71 8.69 11.98
CA PHE A 230 -3.01 9.49 10.96
C PHE A 230 -3.08 11.00 11.27
N PHE A 231 -2.25 11.80 10.62
CA PHE A 231 -2.28 13.26 10.77
C PHE A 231 -2.95 13.95 9.57
N VAL A 232 -3.77 14.97 9.85
CA VAL A 232 -4.32 15.91 8.84
C VAL A 232 -3.78 17.30 9.13
N GLY A 233 -2.79 17.72 8.35
CA GLY A 233 -1.96 18.88 8.69
C GLY A 233 -1.21 18.61 10.00
N ASN A 234 -1.52 19.37 11.05
CA ASN A 234 -0.93 19.17 12.38
C ASN A 234 -1.85 18.39 13.35
N GLN A 235 -3.13 18.17 12.99
CA GLN A 235 -4.09 17.49 13.87
C GLN A 235 -3.92 15.97 13.79
N LEU A 236 -3.91 15.26 14.92
CA LEU A 236 -3.93 13.80 14.95
C LEU A 236 -5.38 13.31 14.90
N ILE A 237 -5.65 12.34 14.04
CA ILE A 237 -6.97 11.73 13.83
C ILE A 237 -6.90 10.25 14.20
N ALA A 238 -7.92 9.76 14.89
CA ALA A 238 -8.23 8.35 15.00
C ALA A 238 -9.67 8.06 14.54
N THR A 239 -9.91 6.90 13.94
CA THR A 239 -11.25 6.47 13.50
C THR A 239 -11.54 5.02 13.89
N SER A 240 -12.82 4.63 13.90
CA SER A 240 -13.30 3.29 14.23
C SER A 240 -14.56 2.92 13.44
N HIS A 241 -14.69 1.67 13.01
CA HIS A 241 -15.88 1.12 12.36
C HIS A 241 -17.15 1.29 13.19
N THR A 242 -17.02 1.46 14.51
CA THR A 242 -18.15 1.69 15.42
C THR A 242 -18.85 3.04 15.18
N GLY A 243 -18.29 3.90 14.34
CA GLY A 243 -18.81 5.24 14.09
C GLY A 243 -18.26 6.25 15.10
N LYS A 244 -16.95 6.21 15.37
CA LYS A 244 -16.28 7.26 16.17
C LYS A 244 -15.10 7.87 15.42
N VAL A 245 -14.96 9.19 15.57
CA VAL A 245 -13.80 9.98 15.14
C VAL A 245 -13.22 10.68 16.36
N GLY A 246 -11.95 10.43 16.66
CA GLY A 246 -11.18 11.16 17.65
C GLY A 246 -10.27 12.16 16.96
N VAL A 247 -10.20 13.39 17.46
CA VAL A 247 -9.29 14.42 16.96
C VAL A 247 -8.55 15.06 18.12
N TRP A 248 -7.23 15.01 18.06
CA TRP A 248 -6.37 15.88 18.85
C TRP A 248 -6.14 17.18 18.09
N ASN A 249 -6.48 18.31 18.73
CA ASN A 249 -6.15 19.60 18.19
C ASN A 249 -4.77 20.07 18.66
N ALA A 250 -3.88 20.28 17.70
CA ALA A 250 -2.51 20.68 17.96
C ALA A 250 -2.38 22.07 18.59
N VAL A 251 -3.29 23.00 18.26
CA VAL A 251 -3.28 24.40 18.72
C VAL A 251 -3.90 24.54 20.10
N THR A 252 -5.06 23.92 20.35
CA THR A 252 -5.73 23.97 21.66
C THR A 252 -5.28 22.89 22.64
N LYS A 253 -4.41 21.96 22.20
CA LYS A 253 -3.85 20.83 22.97
C LYS A 253 -4.92 19.91 23.59
N HIS A 254 -6.06 19.78 22.92
CA HIS A 254 -7.23 19.08 23.45
C HIS A 254 -7.65 17.92 22.54
N TRP A 255 -8.01 16.80 23.16
CA TRP A 255 -8.56 15.61 22.51
C TRP A 255 -10.09 15.62 22.60
N GLN A 256 -10.78 15.37 21.49
CA GLN A 256 -12.25 15.26 21.47
C GLN A 256 -12.68 14.04 20.64
N ASN A 257 -13.68 13.31 21.14
CA ASN A 257 -14.33 12.20 20.43
C ASN A 257 -15.70 12.66 19.92
N GLN A 258 -16.04 12.27 18.69
CA GLN A 258 -17.33 12.50 18.07
C GLN A 258 -17.93 11.18 17.57
N ASP A 259 -19.23 11.01 17.80
CA ASP A 259 -20.01 9.91 17.23
C ASP A 259 -20.53 10.29 15.84
N VAL A 260 -20.38 9.38 14.89
CA VAL A 260 -20.74 9.51 13.47
C VAL A 260 -21.39 8.21 12.99
N VAL A 261 -21.83 8.15 11.73
CA VAL A 261 -22.27 6.89 11.12
C VAL A 261 -21.07 5.92 11.03
N PRO A 262 -21.24 4.62 11.32
CA PRO A 262 -20.21 3.58 11.18
C PRO A 262 -19.35 3.71 9.90
N ILE A 263 -18.05 3.89 10.11
CA ILE A 263 -17.07 4.22 9.07
C ILE A 263 -16.58 2.93 8.42
N SER A 264 -16.62 2.84 7.09
CA SER A 264 -16.11 1.70 6.32
C SER A 264 -14.96 2.05 5.38
N SER A 265 -14.70 3.34 5.14
CA SER A 265 -13.47 3.84 4.48
C SER A 265 -13.23 5.33 4.78
N TYR A 266 -12.03 5.83 4.50
CA TYR A 266 -11.70 7.25 4.60
C TYR A 266 -10.62 7.67 3.59
N ASP A 267 -10.54 8.96 3.30
CA ASP A 267 -9.40 9.60 2.62
C ASP A 267 -9.27 11.08 3.06
N THR A 268 -8.18 11.74 2.70
CA THR A 268 -7.87 13.11 3.12
C THR A 268 -7.57 14.02 1.93
N ALA A 269 -8.06 15.24 2.00
CA ALA A 269 -8.01 16.22 0.92
C ALA A 269 -7.69 17.62 1.48
N GLY A 270 -6.40 17.90 1.68
CA GLY A 270 -5.94 19.15 2.30
C GLY A 270 -6.27 19.21 3.80
N SER A 271 -7.28 19.99 4.18
CA SER A 271 -7.82 20.04 5.55
C SER A 271 -9.09 19.21 5.75
N PHE A 272 -9.64 18.64 4.67
CA PHE A 272 -10.86 17.84 4.72
C PHE A 272 -10.53 16.38 4.97
N LEU A 273 -11.18 15.79 5.97
CA LEU A 273 -11.31 14.35 6.14
C LEU A 273 -12.63 13.94 5.48
N ILE A 274 -12.60 12.95 4.59
CA ILE A 274 -13.78 12.42 3.91
C ILE A 274 -13.95 10.97 4.37
N LEU A 275 -15.17 10.61 4.78
CA LEU A 275 -15.53 9.34 5.39
C LEU A 275 -16.59 8.64 4.52
N GLY A 276 -16.31 7.42 4.10
CA GLY A 276 -17.30 6.51 3.51
C GLY A 276 -17.91 5.64 4.61
N CYS A 277 -19.24 5.58 4.68
CA CYS A 277 -19.97 4.92 5.76
C CYS A 277 -20.76 3.68 5.30
N ASN A 278 -21.14 2.84 6.27
CA ASN A 278 -21.78 1.55 6.03
C ASN A 278 -23.22 1.62 5.47
N ASN A 279 -23.80 2.81 5.41
CA ASN A 279 -25.15 3.10 4.93
C ASN A 279 -25.16 3.74 3.51
N GLY A 280 -24.03 3.72 2.81
CA GLY A 280 -23.86 4.38 1.51
C GLY A 280 -23.64 5.89 1.56
N SER A 281 -23.69 6.54 2.73
CA SER A 281 -23.36 7.96 2.84
C SER A 281 -21.85 8.22 2.76
N ILE A 282 -21.48 9.33 2.14
CA ILE A 282 -20.15 9.93 2.18
C ILE A 282 -20.26 11.25 2.94
N TYR A 283 -19.56 11.36 4.07
CA TYR A 283 -19.48 12.59 4.87
C TYR A 283 -18.14 13.29 4.66
N TYR A 284 -18.10 14.61 4.85
CA TYR A 284 -16.84 15.34 5.02
C TYR A 284 -16.80 16.11 6.34
N ILE A 285 -15.58 16.31 6.85
CA ILE A 285 -15.27 17.05 8.08
C ILE A 285 -14.11 18.01 7.78
N ASP A 286 -14.29 19.30 8.04
CA ASP A 286 -13.20 20.28 7.99
C ASP A 286 -12.42 20.30 9.30
N VAL A 287 -11.28 19.63 9.28
CA VAL A 287 -10.43 19.39 10.45
C VAL A 287 -9.73 20.67 10.92
N GLN A 288 -9.65 21.72 10.10
CA GLN A 288 -9.17 23.05 10.52
C GLN A 288 -10.24 23.87 11.25
N LYS A 289 -11.53 23.63 10.99
CA LYS A 289 -12.64 24.30 11.71
C LYS A 289 -12.99 23.66 13.04
N PHE A 290 -12.45 22.46 13.32
CA PHE A 290 -12.66 21.68 14.53
C PHE A 290 -12.56 22.49 15.86
N PRO A 291 -11.54 23.35 16.09
CA PRO A 291 -11.43 24.13 17.34
C PRO A 291 -12.25 25.43 17.35
N LEU A 292 -13.03 25.74 16.31
CA LEU A 292 -13.78 27.01 16.20
C LEU A 292 -15.28 26.87 16.49
N ARG A 293 -15.82 25.65 16.55
CA ARG A 293 -17.25 25.37 16.86
C ARG A 293 -17.52 24.83 18.27
N MET A 294 -16.57 25.03 19.19
CA MET A 294 -16.56 24.46 20.56
C MET A 294 -17.72 24.88 21.49
N LYS A 295 -18.69 25.68 21.05
CA LYS A 295 -19.83 26.10 21.89
C LYS A 295 -21.02 25.14 21.84
N ASP A 296 -21.25 24.52 20.69
CA ASP A 296 -22.54 23.90 20.37
C ASP A 296 -22.44 22.37 20.18
N ASN A 297 -21.22 21.81 20.27
CA ASN A 297 -20.85 20.44 19.87
C ASN A 297 -21.13 20.08 18.40
N ASP A 298 -21.71 20.99 17.60
CA ASP A 298 -21.92 20.87 16.16
C ASP A 298 -20.59 20.89 15.38
N LEU A 299 -19.98 19.71 15.25
CA LEU A 299 -18.99 19.45 14.22
C LEU A 299 -19.66 19.44 12.83
N LEU A 300 -18.94 19.97 11.84
CA LEU A 300 -19.39 20.08 10.44
C LEU A 300 -19.41 18.74 9.70
N VAL A 301 -19.89 17.66 10.33
CA VAL A 301 -20.07 16.35 9.71
C VAL A 301 -21.20 16.44 8.68
N THR A 302 -20.83 16.82 7.46
CA THR A 302 -21.78 17.21 6.42
C THR A 302 -21.91 16.07 5.42
N GLU A 303 -23.12 15.58 5.16
CA GLU A 303 -23.35 14.58 4.13
C GLU A 303 -23.05 15.22 2.76
N LEU A 304 -22.00 14.73 2.12
CA LEU A 304 -21.51 15.22 0.83
C LEU A 304 -22.26 14.55 -0.33
N TYR A 305 -22.51 13.26 -0.20
CA TYR A 305 -23.14 12.42 -1.22
C TYR A 305 -23.74 11.16 -0.56
N ARG A 306 -24.71 10.52 -1.22
CA ARG A 306 -25.26 9.21 -0.83
C ARG A 306 -25.33 8.27 -2.02
N ASP A 307 -24.87 7.05 -1.82
CA ASP A 307 -24.93 5.98 -2.80
C ASP A 307 -26.37 5.71 -3.28
N PRO A 308 -26.65 5.68 -4.61
CA PRO A 308 -28.00 5.44 -5.12
C PRO A 308 -28.59 4.05 -4.82
N THR A 309 -27.78 3.15 -4.28
CA THR A 309 -28.16 1.79 -3.85
C THR A 309 -28.01 1.58 -2.34
N GLU A 310 -27.67 2.63 -1.57
CA GLU A 310 -27.35 2.60 -0.13
C GLU A 310 -26.31 1.52 0.28
N ASP A 311 -25.44 1.15 -0.66
CA ASP A 311 -24.44 0.08 -0.52
C ASP A 311 -23.18 0.62 0.20
N ALA A 312 -22.65 -0.12 1.18
CA ALA A 312 -21.62 0.37 2.11
C ALA A 312 -20.35 0.82 1.39
N ILE A 313 -19.85 2.02 1.72
CA ILE A 313 -18.68 2.62 1.07
C ILE A 313 -17.39 2.01 1.66
N THR A 314 -16.96 0.88 1.10
CA THR A 314 -15.85 0.04 1.57
C THR A 314 -14.48 0.49 1.07
N ALA A 315 -14.44 1.35 0.04
CA ALA A 315 -13.23 2.04 -0.38
C ALA A 315 -13.55 3.46 -0.88
N LEU A 316 -12.65 4.42 -0.63
CA LEU A 316 -12.82 5.80 -1.05
C LEU A 316 -11.46 6.42 -1.43
N SER A 317 -11.44 7.27 -2.44
CA SER A 317 -10.26 7.99 -2.92
C SER A 317 -10.64 9.35 -3.51
N VAL A 318 -9.99 10.41 -3.06
CA VAL A 318 -10.23 11.80 -3.45
C VAL A 318 -9.06 12.34 -4.28
N TYR A 319 -9.36 12.97 -5.41
CA TYR A 319 -8.41 13.68 -6.25
C TYR A 319 -8.85 15.15 -6.36
N LEU A 320 -7.94 16.07 -6.03
CA LEU A 320 -8.15 17.51 -6.17
C LEU A 320 -7.35 18.02 -7.38
N THR A 321 -8.03 18.52 -8.41
CA THR A 321 -7.34 19.09 -9.57
C THR A 321 -6.51 20.31 -9.14
N PRO A 322 -5.21 20.39 -9.53
CA PRO A 322 -4.37 21.55 -9.25
C PRO A 322 -4.97 22.87 -9.77
N LYS A 323 -4.72 23.98 -9.07
CA LYS A 323 -5.30 25.30 -9.36
C LYS A 323 -4.76 25.93 -10.65
N THR A 324 -5.29 25.52 -11.80
CA THR A 324 -5.01 26.14 -13.10
C THR A 324 -6.01 27.26 -13.42
N SER A 325 -5.78 28.44 -12.84
CA SER A 325 -6.43 29.75 -13.13
C SER A 325 -7.97 29.82 -13.10
N ASP A 326 -8.48 30.76 -12.30
CA ASP A 326 -9.83 31.39 -12.30
C ASP A 326 -11.06 30.49 -12.12
N SER A 327 -10.96 29.17 -12.32
CA SER A 327 -11.94 28.19 -11.80
C SER A 327 -11.45 27.60 -10.47
N GLY A 328 -12.40 27.32 -9.56
CA GLY A 328 -12.10 26.88 -8.20
C GLY A 328 -11.57 25.45 -8.10
N ASN A 329 -11.38 24.97 -6.85
CA ASN A 329 -10.98 23.58 -6.61
C ASN A 329 -12.07 22.63 -7.11
N TRP A 330 -11.69 21.72 -8.00
CA TRP A 330 -12.51 20.57 -8.40
C TRP A 330 -12.38 19.47 -7.35
N ILE A 331 -13.47 18.74 -7.08
CA ILE A 331 -13.46 17.57 -6.20
C ILE A 331 -13.92 16.37 -7.02
N GLU A 332 -12.99 15.47 -7.30
CA GLU A 332 -13.24 14.20 -7.99
C GLU A 332 -13.07 13.07 -6.96
N ILE A 333 -14.10 12.27 -6.71
CA ILE A 333 -14.06 11.16 -5.74
C ILE A 333 -14.42 9.87 -6.45
N ALA A 334 -13.53 8.89 -6.36
CA ALA A 334 -13.83 7.51 -6.71
C ALA A 334 -14.10 6.71 -5.43
N TYR A 335 -15.16 5.92 -5.42
CA TYR A 335 -15.51 5.08 -4.27
C TYR A 335 -16.01 3.70 -4.71
N GLY A 336 -15.92 2.74 -3.79
CA GLY A 336 -16.15 1.33 -4.03
C GLY A 336 -17.02 0.76 -2.92
N THR A 337 -17.87 -0.20 -3.29
CA THR A 337 -18.98 -0.63 -2.44
C THR A 337 -18.93 -2.11 -2.08
N SER A 338 -19.69 -2.54 -1.06
CA SER A 338 -19.74 -3.95 -0.63
C SER A 338 -20.24 -4.91 -1.71
N SER A 339 -21.06 -4.48 -2.67
CA SER A 339 -21.43 -5.33 -3.83
C SER A 339 -20.31 -5.54 -4.87
N GLY A 340 -19.18 -4.85 -4.74
CA GLY A 340 -18.12 -4.84 -5.77
C GLY A 340 -18.33 -3.80 -6.86
N THR A 341 -19.25 -2.84 -6.66
CA THR A 341 -19.46 -1.74 -7.60
C THR A 341 -18.43 -0.63 -7.34
N VAL A 342 -17.89 -0.05 -8.42
CA VAL A 342 -17.01 1.12 -8.38
C VAL A 342 -17.74 2.30 -9.00
N ARG A 343 -17.69 3.47 -8.38
CA ARG A 343 -18.37 4.70 -8.83
C ARG A 343 -17.43 5.89 -8.78
N VAL A 344 -17.69 6.88 -9.63
CA VAL A 344 -16.98 8.17 -9.63
C VAL A 344 -18.03 9.28 -9.54
N ILE A 345 -17.86 10.18 -8.58
CA ILE A 345 -18.63 11.42 -8.43
C ILE A 345 -17.71 12.63 -8.62
N VAL A 346 -18.24 13.70 -9.20
CA VAL A 346 -17.49 14.93 -9.50
C VAL A 346 -18.31 16.14 -9.04
N GLN A 347 -17.66 17.10 -8.40
CA GLN A 347 -18.23 18.42 -8.10
C GLN A 347 -17.51 19.50 -8.89
N HIS A 348 -18.26 20.25 -9.70
CA HIS A 348 -17.75 21.37 -10.46
C HIS A 348 -17.67 22.63 -9.56
N PRO A 349 -16.66 23.51 -9.73
CA PRO A 349 -16.57 24.77 -9.00
C PRO A 349 -17.79 25.69 -9.17
N GLU A 350 -18.48 25.58 -10.32
CA GLU A 350 -19.70 26.32 -10.63
C GLU A 350 -20.96 25.72 -9.95
N THR A 351 -20.90 24.47 -9.47
CA THR A 351 -22.03 23.73 -8.86
C THR A 351 -21.80 23.44 -7.38
N VAL A 352 -21.01 24.27 -6.67
CA VAL A 352 -20.68 24.07 -5.24
C VAL A 352 -21.94 23.99 -4.35
N GLY A 353 -23.03 24.67 -4.72
CA GLY A 353 -24.32 24.59 -4.02
C GLY A 353 -25.18 23.34 -4.29
N SER A 354 -24.77 22.45 -5.20
CA SER A 354 -25.58 21.30 -5.66
C SER A 354 -25.01 19.93 -5.31
N GLY A 355 -23.93 19.88 -4.51
CA GLY A 355 -23.18 18.66 -4.19
C GLY A 355 -22.45 18.04 -5.40
N PRO A 356 -21.63 16.99 -5.18
CA PRO A 356 -21.07 16.17 -6.26
C PRO A 356 -22.16 15.36 -6.97
N GLN A 357 -21.97 15.10 -8.26
CA GLN A 357 -22.91 14.35 -9.10
C GLN A 357 -22.27 13.05 -9.59
N LEU A 358 -23.08 12.01 -9.80
CA LEU A 358 -22.61 10.70 -10.30
C LEU A 358 -22.16 10.84 -11.77
N PHE A 359 -20.87 10.62 -12.00
CA PHE A 359 -20.26 10.73 -13.32
C PHE A 359 -20.21 9.39 -14.05
N GLN A 360 -19.83 8.30 -13.34
CA GLN A 360 -19.72 6.96 -13.90
C GLN A 360 -19.93 5.87 -12.85
N THR A 361 -20.43 4.69 -13.29
CA THR A 361 -20.51 3.45 -12.51
C THR A 361 -19.85 2.30 -13.29
N PHE A 362 -19.14 1.41 -12.59
CA PHE A 362 -18.50 0.22 -13.12
C PHE A 362 -18.81 -1.00 -12.22
N SER A 363 -19.59 -1.95 -12.72
CA SER A 363 -19.91 -3.21 -12.00
C SER A 363 -19.00 -4.33 -12.49
N VAL A 364 -17.74 -4.35 -12.01
CA VAL A 364 -16.66 -5.22 -12.55
C VAL A 364 -16.11 -6.28 -11.59
N HIS A 365 -16.38 -6.13 -10.28
CA HIS A 365 -16.03 -7.10 -9.24
C HIS A 365 -17.30 -7.86 -8.80
N ARG A 366 -17.11 -8.94 -8.04
CA ARG A 366 -18.20 -9.75 -7.44
C ARG A 366 -18.10 -9.87 -5.91
N SER A 367 -17.22 -9.08 -5.32
CA SER A 367 -16.82 -9.08 -3.92
C SER A 367 -16.54 -7.63 -3.49
N PRO A 368 -16.60 -7.31 -2.18
CA PRO A 368 -16.39 -5.95 -1.68
C PRO A 368 -15.11 -5.30 -2.22
N VAL A 369 -15.21 -4.03 -2.62
CA VAL A 369 -14.05 -3.25 -3.06
C VAL A 369 -13.25 -2.82 -1.83
N THR A 370 -12.08 -3.43 -1.61
CA THR A 370 -11.23 -3.19 -0.44
C THR A 370 -10.32 -1.98 -0.59
N LYS A 371 -10.06 -1.53 -1.84
CA LYS A 371 -9.26 -0.32 -2.08
C LYS A 371 -9.54 0.30 -3.43
N ILE A 372 -9.44 1.63 -3.50
CA ILE A 372 -9.47 2.41 -4.73
C ILE A 372 -8.35 3.44 -4.71
N MET A 373 -7.85 3.79 -5.90
CA MET A 373 -6.96 4.93 -6.11
C MET A 373 -7.36 5.68 -7.37
N LEU A 374 -7.65 6.97 -7.23
CA LEU A 374 -7.84 7.92 -8.32
C LEU A 374 -6.59 8.80 -8.44
N SER A 375 -6.03 8.83 -9.65
CA SER A 375 -4.76 9.48 -10.01
C SER A 375 -4.96 10.38 -11.24
N GLU A 376 -3.92 11.11 -11.66
CA GLU A 376 -3.95 11.95 -12.87
C GLU A 376 -4.25 11.11 -14.14
N LYS A 377 -3.80 9.84 -14.18
CA LYS A 377 -3.79 9.00 -15.39
C LYS A 377 -4.65 7.74 -15.30
N HIS A 378 -4.99 7.28 -14.09
CA HIS A 378 -5.69 6.01 -13.86
C HIS A 378 -6.73 6.09 -12.74
N LEU A 379 -7.78 5.27 -12.89
CA LEU A 379 -8.61 4.78 -11.80
C LEU A 379 -8.20 3.33 -11.56
N ILE A 380 -7.95 2.97 -10.30
CA ILE A 380 -7.58 1.61 -9.88
C ILE A 380 -8.57 1.18 -8.80
N SER A 381 -8.99 -0.08 -8.83
CA SER A 381 -9.79 -0.71 -7.78
C SER A 381 -9.30 -2.11 -7.49
N VAL A 382 -9.37 -2.51 -6.22
CA VAL A 382 -9.01 -3.84 -5.71
C VAL A 382 -10.22 -4.39 -4.95
N CYS A 383 -10.58 -5.66 -5.15
CA CYS A 383 -11.61 -6.32 -4.34
C CYS A 383 -11.08 -7.51 -3.54
N ALA A 384 -11.87 -7.93 -2.55
CA ALA A 384 -11.53 -9.01 -1.61
C ALA A 384 -11.29 -10.39 -2.25
N ASP A 385 -11.71 -10.65 -3.49
CA ASP A 385 -11.35 -11.89 -4.20
C ASP A 385 -9.86 -11.87 -4.58
N ASN A 386 -9.01 -12.42 -3.71
CA ASN A 386 -7.57 -12.62 -3.95
C ASN A 386 -6.85 -11.34 -4.46
N ASN A 387 -7.22 -10.19 -3.91
CA ASN A 387 -6.80 -8.86 -4.36
C ASN A 387 -6.90 -8.69 -5.88
N HIS A 388 -8.06 -8.98 -6.46
CA HIS A 388 -8.30 -8.76 -7.90
C HIS A 388 -8.32 -7.27 -8.21
N VAL A 389 -7.33 -6.83 -8.97
CA VAL A 389 -7.15 -5.45 -9.44
C VAL A 389 -7.83 -5.25 -10.80
N ARG A 390 -8.52 -4.12 -10.94
CA ARG A 390 -8.98 -3.55 -12.22
C ARG A 390 -8.49 -2.13 -12.33
N THR A 391 -7.94 -1.78 -13.49
CA THR A 391 -7.44 -0.44 -13.78
C THR A 391 -8.08 0.10 -15.06
N TRP A 392 -8.43 1.38 -15.08
CA TRP A 392 -8.92 2.13 -16.25
C TRP A 392 -8.05 3.35 -16.48
N THR A 393 -7.85 3.74 -17.73
CA THR A 393 -7.26 5.05 -18.06
C THR A 393 -8.25 6.17 -17.74
N VAL A 394 -7.78 7.24 -17.12
CA VAL A 394 -8.56 8.45 -16.84
C VAL A 394 -8.03 9.58 -17.72
N THR A 395 -8.94 10.22 -18.47
CA THR A 395 -8.64 11.28 -19.44
C THR A 395 -9.31 12.58 -19.02
N ARG A 396 -8.49 13.62 -18.80
CA ARG A 396 -8.96 14.96 -18.41
C ARG A 396 -8.79 15.97 -19.54
N PHE A 397 -9.84 16.74 -19.82
CA PHE A 397 -9.82 17.90 -20.72
C PHE A 397 -9.96 19.16 -19.89
N ARG A 398 -9.03 20.12 -20.04
CA ARG A 398 -8.99 21.36 -19.26
C ARG A 398 -9.03 21.15 -17.73
N GLY A 399 -8.45 20.05 -17.24
CA GLY A 399 -8.36 19.71 -15.81
C GLY A 399 -9.53 18.87 -15.24
N MET A 400 -10.57 18.60 -16.03
CA MET A 400 -11.77 17.85 -15.62
C MET A 400 -11.84 16.51 -16.36
N ILE A 401 -12.22 15.41 -15.68
CA ILE A 401 -12.52 14.12 -16.36
C ILE A 401 -13.64 14.35 -17.39
N SER A 402 -13.31 14.24 -18.68
CA SER A 402 -14.15 14.79 -19.76
C SER A 402 -14.86 13.76 -20.62
N THR A 403 -14.48 12.50 -20.46
CA THR A 403 -15.10 11.34 -21.11
C THR A 403 -15.33 10.32 -20.01
N GLN A 404 -16.51 9.70 -19.99
CA GLN A 404 -16.71 8.48 -19.21
C GLN A 404 -15.62 7.48 -19.59
N PRO A 405 -14.78 6.99 -18.66
CA PRO A 405 -13.83 5.94 -18.96
C PRO A 405 -14.58 4.73 -19.51
N GLY A 406 -14.02 4.08 -20.54
CA GLY A 406 -14.65 2.92 -21.15
C GLY A 406 -15.03 1.87 -20.11
N SER A 407 -16.21 1.26 -20.23
CA SER A 407 -16.68 0.26 -19.26
C SER A 407 -15.73 -0.93 -19.13
N THR A 408 -15.00 -1.25 -20.21
CA THR A 408 -13.88 -2.19 -20.22
C THR A 408 -12.63 -1.61 -19.53
N PRO A 409 -12.10 -2.24 -18.47
CA PRO A 409 -10.84 -1.85 -17.86
C PRO A 409 -9.65 -2.06 -18.81
N LEU A 410 -8.63 -1.23 -18.66
CA LEU A 410 -7.33 -1.32 -19.34
C LEU A 410 -6.63 -2.64 -19.02
N THR A 411 -6.62 -3.05 -17.74
CA THR A 411 -6.02 -4.31 -17.27
C THR A 411 -6.80 -4.97 -16.15
N SER A 412 -6.50 -6.25 -15.91
CA SER A 412 -7.15 -7.12 -14.92
C SER A 412 -6.18 -8.19 -14.44
N PHE A 413 -5.76 -8.15 -13.17
CA PHE A 413 -4.75 -9.06 -12.60
C PHE A 413 -4.94 -9.23 -11.09
N LYS A 414 -4.40 -10.30 -10.49
CA LYS A 414 -4.43 -10.52 -9.03
C LYS A 414 -3.09 -10.18 -8.37
N ILE A 415 -3.14 -9.66 -7.14
CA ILE A 415 -1.99 -9.49 -6.22
C ILE A 415 -2.11 -10.57 -5.13
N LEU A 416 -1.74 -11.81 -5.48
CA LEU A 416 -1.91 -12.97 -4.60
C LEU A 416 -1.02 -12.84 -3.36
N SER A 417 -1.64 -12.94 -2.19
CA SER A 417 -0.99 -13.25 -0.91
C SER A 417 -1.76 -14.40 -0.24
N LEU A 418 -1.07 -15.17 0.59
CA LEU A 418 -1.57 -16.26 1.42
C LEU A 418 -1.56 -15.90 2.92
N ASP A 419 -1.46 -14.60 3.25
CA ASP A 419 -1.75 -14.10 4.60
C ASP A 419 -3.20 -14.45 5.00
N ASP A 420 -3.45 -14.77 6.29
CA ASP A 420 -4.76 -15.26 6.75
C ASP A 420 -5.91 -14.27 6.46
N VAL A 421 -6.95 -14.78 5.80
CA VAL A 421 -8.09 -14.00 5.28
C VAL A 421 -9.21 -13.82 6.33
N ASP A 422 -8.99 -14.26 7.57
CA ASP A 422 -9.93 -14.14 8.68
C ASP A 422 -9.97 -12.70 9.22
N GLY A 423 -10.72 -11.84 8.52
CA GLY A 423 -10.82 -10.39 8.73
C GLY A 423 -11.54 -9.95 10.02
N HIS A 424 -11.15 -10.46 11.18
CA HIS A 424 -11.64 -10.04 12.50
C HIS A 424 -10.50 -9.96 13.53
N GLY A 425 -9.90 -8.77 13.69
CA GLY A 425 -9.11 -8.42 14.88
C GLY A 425 -7.59 -8.65 14.84
N GLY A 426 -7.01 -9.09 13.72
CA GLY A 426 -5.57 -9.08 13.47
C GLY A 426 -5.16 -7.87 12.61
N CYS A 427 -4.13 -7.12 12.98
CA CYS A 427 -3.83 -5.85 12.34
C CYS A 427 -3.02 -5.98 11.03
N SER A 428 -3.57 -5.54 9.89
CA SER A 428 -2.88 -5.46 8.59
C SER A 428 -1.85 -4.32 8.48
N ALA A 429 -1.67 -3.53 9.55
CA ALA A 429 -0.73 -2.42 9.55
C ALA A 429 0.69 -2.95 9.31
N GLY A 430 1.32 -2.49 8.22
CA GLY A 430 2.66 -2.89 7.81
C GLY A 430 2.73 -3.89 6.64
N THR A 431 1.63 -4.50 6.20
CA THR A 431 1.61 -5.45 5.05
C THR A 431 0.70 -5.00 3.90
N GLU A 432 0.23 -3.75 3.95
CA GLU A 432 -0.64 -3.13 2.94
C GLU A 432 -0.02 -3.20 1.53
N ILE A 433 -0.70 -3.87 0.59
CA ILE A 433 -0.17 -4.14 -0.76
C ILE A 433 0.04 -2.91 -1.67
N GLY A 434 -0.32 -1.71 -1.23
CA GLY A 434 -0.43 -0.51 -2.09
C GLY A 434 -1.86 -0.31 -2.63
N PRO A 435 -2.07 0.46 -3.73
CA PRO A 435 -1.03 1.05 -4.57
C PRO A 435 -0.30 2.21 -3.88
N TYR A 436 1.03 2.25 -4.04
CA TYR A 436 1.94 3.23 -3.47
C TYR A 436 2.50 4.19 -4.53
N GLY A 437 2.80 5.42 -4.11
CA GLY A 437 3.35 6.48 -4.96
C GLY A 437 2.36 7.63 -5.15
N GLU A 438 2.87 8.79 -5.54
CA GLU A 438 2.08 10.01 -5.70
C GLU A 438 0.97 9.89 -6.76
N ARG A 439 -0.10 10.67 -6.58
CA ARG A 439 -1.30 10.61 -7.45
C ARG A 439 -1.04 11.10 -8.88
N ASP A 440 0.08 11.75 -9.15
CA ASP A 440 0.43 12.28 -10.48
C ASP A 440 1.49 11.42 -11.21
N ASP A 441 2.06 10.42 -10.55
CA ASP A 441 3.15 9.57 -11.06
C ASP A 441 2.70 8.10 -11.32
N GLN A 442 3.61 7.25 -11.80
CA GLN A 442 3.42 5.80 -11.78
C GLN A 442 3.39 5.28 -10.34
N GLN A 443 2.35 4.49 -10.03
CA GLN A 443 2.20 3.84 -8.73
C GLN A 443 2.50 2.33 -8.82
N VAL A 444 2.82 1.71 -7.69
CA VAL A 444 3.16 0.27 -7.59
C VAL A 444 2.35 -0.47 -6.53
N PHE A 445 2.08 -1.75 -6.77
CA PHE A 445 1.74 -2.71 -5.73
C PHE A 445 3.01 -3.42 -5.22
N ILE A 446 3.01 -3.77 -3.94
CA ILE A 446 3.96 -4.72 -3.33
C ILE A 446 3.22 -6.03 -3.10
N GLN A 447 3.79 -7.13 -3.59
CA GLN A 447 3.23 -8.46 -3.43
C GLN A 447 4.17 -9.32 -2.58
N ARG A 448 3.74 -9.55 -1.33
CA ARG A 448 4.15 -10.73 -0.55
C ARG A 448 3.25 -11.90 -0.96
N VAL A 449 3.81 -13.11 -1.07
CA VAL A 449 3.06 -14.30 -1.54
C VAL A 449 2.76 -15.27 -0.39
N VAL A 450 3.75 -15.57 0.45
CA VAL A 450 3.61 -16.31 1.71
C VAL A 450 4.11 -15.44 2.87
N PRO A 451 3.60 -15.58 4.11
CA PRO A 451 3.94 -14.68 5.22
C PRO A 451 5.45 -14.61 5.54
N ASP A 452 6.11 -15.76 5.61
CA ASP A 452 7.51 -15.90 6.08
C ASP A 452 8.58 -15.74 4.99
N THR A 453 8.20 -15.24 3.80
CA THR A 453 9.12 -15.06 2.67
C THR A 453 10.23 -14.03 2.95
N ASP A 454 11.42 -14.28 2.43
CA ASP A 454 12.51 -13.30 2.32
C ASP A 454 12.36 -12.40 1.06
N LYS A 455 11.35 -12.65 0.22
CA LYS A 455 11.21 -12.14 -1.15
C LYS A 455 9.87 -11.45 -1.41
N LEU A 456 9.94 -10.24 -1.98
CA LEU A 456 8.81 -9.42 -2.43
C LEU A 456 8.88 -9.12 -3.93
N TYR A 457 7.71 -9.03 -4.58
CA TYR A 457 7.59 -8.54 -5.95
C TYR A 457 7.02 -7.12 -5.98
N VAL A 458 7.66 -6.22 -6.74
CA VAL A 458 7.12 -4.87 -7.01
C VAL A 458 6.48 -4.86 -8.40
N ARG A 459 5.24 -4.38 -8.50
CA ARG A 459 4.43 -4.49 -9.72
C ARG A 459 3.76 -3.16 -10.05
N LEU A 460 3.72 -2.74 -11.32
CA LEU A 460 3.05 -1.50 -11.73
C LEU A 460 1.53 -1.59 -11.46
N SER A 461 0.93 -0.57 -10.86
CA SER A 461 -0.52 -0.55 -10.63
C SER A 461 -1.35 -0.36 -11.91
N SER A 462 -0.74 0.23 -12.94
CA SER A 462 -1.37 0.50 -14.23
C SER A 462 -1.68 -0.76 -15.03
N ASN A 463 -0.80 -1.77 -14.97
CA ASN A 463 -0.87 -2.95 -15.83
C ASN A 463 -0.43 -4.28 -15.18
N GLY A 464 0.03 -4.26 -13.94
CA GLY A 464 0.43 -5.45 -13.20
C GLY A 464 1.78 -6.06 -13.60
N LYS A 465 2.52 -5.51 -14.57
CA LYS A 465 3.89 -5.96 -14.94
C LYS A 465 4.83 -5.88 -13.73
N ARG A 466 5.77 -6.82 -13.62
CA ARG A 466 6.87 -6.78 -12.64
C ARG A 466 7.78 -5.59 -12.95
N VAL A 467 8.02 -4.73 -11.97
CA VAL A 467 9.07 -3.69 -12.00
C VAL A 467 10.39 -4.33 -11.63
N CYS A 468 10.40 -5.02 -10.49
CA CYS A 468 11.59 -5.63 -9.90
C CYS A 468 11.19 -6.68 -8.86
N GLU A 469 12.21 -7.41 -8.41
CA GLU A 469 12.18 -8.34 -7.29
C GLU A 469 13.10 -7.79 -6.19
N VAL A 470 12.69 -7.95 -4.94
CA VAL A 470 13.46 -7.57 -3.76
C VAL A 470 13.59 -8.81 -2.88
N ARG A 471 14.82 -9.14 -2.49
CA ARG A 471 15.15 -10.27 -1.62
C ARG A 471 15.98 -9.78 -0.44
N SER A 472 15.69 -10.24 0.77
CA SER A 472 16.43 -9.88 1.99
C SER A 472 17.92 -10.22 1.88
N VAL A 473 18.79 -9.25 2.15
CA VAL A 473 20.25 -9.41 2.02
C VAL A 473 20.82 -10.42 3.04
N ASP A 474 20.16 -10.56 4.19
CA ASP A 474 20.52 -11.52 5.25
C ASP A 474 19.62 -12.78 5.26
N GLY A 475 18.75 -12.94 4.26
CA GLY A 475 17.82 -14.08 4.14
C GLY A 475 16.69 -14.10 5.18
N THR A 476 16.55 -13.08 6.04
CA THR A 476 15.48 -13.05 7.05
C THR A 476 14.14 -12.62 6.48
N SER A 477 13.06 -13.23 6.99
CA SER A 477 11.68 -13.01 6.55
C SER A 477 11.24 -11.55 6.65
N ILE A 478 10.48 -11.09 5.65
CA ILE A 478 10.01 -9.71 5.54
C ILE A 478 8.63 -9.59 6.18
N THR A 479 8.64 -9.20 7.46
CA THR A 479 7.46 -9.11 8.31
C THR A 479 6.60 -7.87 8.02
N ALA A 480 7.23 -6.77 7.58
CA ALA A 480 6.57 -5.52 7.22
C ALA A 480 7.22 -4.84 6.01
N PHE A 481 6.48 -4.00 5.28
CA PHE A 481 7.00 -3.21 4.17
C PHE A 481 6.22 -1.90 3.94
N MET A 482 6.91 -0.88 3.45
CA MET A 482 6.30 0.37 2.98
C MET A 482 7.11 0.97 1.84
N VAL A 483 6.44 1.43 0.79
CA VAL A 483 7.02 2.34 -0.20
C VAL A 483 6.73 3.78 0.22
N HIS A 484 7.78 4.59 0.38
CA HIS A 484 7.68 5.98 0.78
C HIS A 484 8.57 6.88 -0.09
N GLU A 485 8.12 8.11 -0.33
CA GLU A 485 8.85 9.09 -1.15
C GLU A 485 9.55 10.12 -0.27
N CYS A 486 10.87 10.07 -0.26
CA CYS A 486 11.72 10.97 0.51
C CYS A 486 12.11 12.17 -0.35
N GLU A 487 11.77 13.37 0.12
CA GLU A 487 12.33 14.61 -0.41
C GLU A 487 13.86 14.57 -0.25
N GLY A 488 14.58 14.73 -1.37
CA GLY A 488 16.04 14.67 -1.42
C GLY A 488 16.70 15.95 -0.86
N SER A 489 18.01 16.11 -1.12
CA SER A 489 18.75 17.30 -0.66
C SER A 489 18.09 18.60 -1.11
N SER A 490 18.16 19.65 -0.29
CA SER A 490 17.58 20.98 -0.57
C SER A 490 18.24 21.75 -1.72
N ARG A 491 19.06 21.06 -2.52
CA ARG A 491 19.76 21.59 -3.70
C ARG A 491 18.78 21.75 -4.85
N ILE A 492 18.88 22.89 -5.55
CA ILE A 492 18.00 23.22 -6.66
C ILE A 492 18.01 22.11 -7.72
N GLY A 493 16.83 21.59 -8.07
CA GLY A 493 16.68 20.53 -9.08
C GLY A 493 16.84 19.08 -8.59
N SER A 494 17.07 18.81 -7.29
CA SER A 494 16.96 17.44 -6.77
C SER A 494 15.52 16.96 -6.88
N ARG A 495 15.27 15.84 -7.56
CA ARG A 495 13.98 15.14 -7.49
C ARG A 495 13.85 14.40 -6.15
N PRO A 496 12.64 14.19 -5.62
CA PRO A 496 12.41 13.20 -4.57
C PRO A 496 12.87 11.81 -5.01
N ARG A 497 13.16 10.94 -4.04
CA ARG A 497 13.51 9.53 -4.29
C ARG A 497 12.58 8.61 -3.52
N ARG A 498 12.03 7.65 -4.25
CA ARG A 498 11.11 6.65 -3.75
C ARG A 498 11.90 5.44 -3.28
N TYR A 499 11.72 5.10 -2.01
CA TYR A 499 12.35 3.97 -1.37
C TYR A 499 11.29 2.94 -1.01
N LEU A 500 11.58 1.67 -1.26
CA LEU A 500 10.94 0.60 -0.50
C LEU A 500 11.76 0.40 0.78
N PHE A 501 11.07 0.32 1.91
CA PHE A 501 11.60 -0.12 3.20
C PHE A 501 10.99 -1.50 3.49
N SER A 502 11.82 -2.48 3.83
CA SER A 502 11.39 -3.77 4.36
C SER A 502 11.85 -3.90 5.81
N GLY A 503 10.92 -4.25 6.69
CA GLY A 503 11.17 -4.58 8.09
C GLY A 503 11.18 -6.10 8.26
N HIS A 504 12.08 -6.61 9.09
CA HIS A 504 12.43 -8.03 9.12
C HIS A 504 12.14 -8.69 10.46
N GLY A 505 12.06 -10.03 10.43
CA GLY A 505 11.91 -10.88 11.62
C GLY A 505 13.00 -10.69 12.68
N ASN A 506 14.24 -10.35 12.24
CA ASN A 506 15.36 -10.05 13.13
C ASN A 506 15.35 -8.61 13.70
N GLY A 507 14.30 -7.83 13.43
CA GLY A 507 14.16 -6.46 13.90
C GLY A 507 14.94 -5.40 13.11
N SER A 508 15.63 -5.78 12.03
CA SER A 508 16.33 -4.84 11.14
C SER A 508 15.39 -4.18 10.11
N ILE A 509 15.85 -3.10 9.49
CA ILE A 509 15.20 -2.48 8.33
C ILE A 509 16.18 -2.43 7.15
N GLN A 510 15.77 -2.94 5.99
CA GLN A 510 16.54 -2.89 4.74
C GLN A 510 15.88 -1.89 3.77
N MET A 511 16.69 -1.23 2.95
CA MET A 511 16.26 -0.13 2.07
C MET A 511 16.63 -0.35 0.60
N TRP A 512 15.70 -0.01 -0.29
CA TRP A 512 15.78 -0.34 -1.71
C TRP A 512 15.43 0.87 -2.59
N ASP A 513 16.29 1.23 -3.54
CA ASP A 513 16.11 2.36 -4.47
C ASP A 513 15.09 2.02 -5.57
N LEU A 514 13.82 2.20 -5.25
CA LEU A 514 12.72 1.92 -6.17
C LEU A 514 12.66 2.92 -7.33
N THR A 515 13.09 4.18 -7.15
CA THR A 515 13.21 5.15 -8.26
C THR A 515 14.11 4.60 -9.37
N THR A 516 15.31 4.12 -9.04
CA THR A 516 16.21 3.57 -10.07
C THR A 516 15.68 2.26 -10.68
N ALA A 517 15.01 1.40 -9.90
CA ALA A 517 14.38 0.19 -10.45
C ALA A 517 13.23 0.52 -11.44
N MET A 518 12.38 1.50 -11.12
CA MET A 518 11.32 1.96 -12.03
C MET A 518 11.88 2.60 -13.31
N GLU A 519 12.98 3.36 -13.19
CA GLU A 519 13.70 3.90 -14.36
C GLU A 519 14.28 2.81 -15.27
N ILE A 520 14.74 1.68 -14.72
CA ILE A 520 15.26 0.55 -15.50
C ILE A 520 14.10 -0.20 -16.18
N ALA A 521 13.04 -0.51 -15.43
CA ALA A 521 11.84 -1.16 -15.95
C ALA A 521 11.10 -0.34 -17.04
N GLY A 522 11.26 0.99 -17.05
CA GLY A 522 10.77 1.86 -18.12
C GLY A 522 11.64 1.88 -19.39
N LYS A 523 12.90 1.43 -19.32
CA LYS A 523 13.86 1.42 -20.45
C LYS A 523 13.98 0.06 -21.13
N VAL A 524 13.66 -1.02 -20.42
CA VAL A 524 13.64 -2.40 -20.93
C VAL A 524 12.18 -2.82 -21.12
N ASP A 525 11.76 -3.27 -22.30
CA ASP A 525 10.45 -3.93 -22.46
C ASP A 525 10.50 -5.34 -21.85
N ILE A 526 10.39 -5.38 -20.52
CA ILE A 526 10.30 -6.60 -19.73
C ILE A 526 9.01 -7.32 -20.16
N ARG A 527 9.16 -8.42 -20.90
CA ARG A 527 8.09 -9.34 -21.31
C ARG A 527 7.69 -10.32 -20.22
N ALA A 528 8.14 -10.11 -18.98
CA ALA A 528 7.88 -11.02 -17.87
C ALA A 528 6.40 -11.04 -17.46
N LEU A 529 5.99 -12.17 -16.91
CA LEU A 529 4.75 -12.29 -16.15
C LEU A 529 4.78 -11.32 -14.96
N GLY A 530 3.60 -10.81 -14.60
CA GLY A 530 3.48 -9.73 -13.63
C GLY A 530 3.82 -10.13 -12.20
N GLY A 531 3.15 -11.19 -11.72
CA GLY A 531 3.44 -11.83 -10.42
C GLY A 531 4.53 -12.89 -10.55
N PRO A 532 4.69 -13.78 -9.56
CA PRO A 532 5.53 -14.99 -9.69
C PRO A 532 5.18 -15.80 -10.95
N THR A 533 6.15 -16.50 -11.51
CA THR A 533 5.86 -17.60 -12.46
C THR A 533 5.30 -18.83 -11.72
N GLU A 534 4.93 -19.88 -12.46
CA GLU A 534 4.47 -21.14 -11.86
C GLU A 534 5.60 -21.81 -11.07
N GLU A 535 6.82 -21.77 -11.59
CA GLU A 535 8.03 -22.28 -10.94
C GLU A 535 8.38 -21.49 -9.68
N GLU A 536 8.39 -20.15 -9.74
CA GLU A 536 8.63 -19.32 -8.55
C GLU A 536 7.55 -19.48 -7.48
N LEU A 537 6.30 -19.72 -7.87
CA LEU A 537 5.22 -19.96 -6.93
C LEU A 537 5.41 -21.32 -6.23
N LEU A 538 5.82 -22.35 -6.95
CA LEU A 538 6.17 -23.64 -6.36
C LEU A 538 7.38 -23.52 -5.42
N GLU A 539 8.45 -22.82 -5.81
CA GLU A 539 9.60 -22.55 -4.93
C GLU A 539 9.19 -21.86 -3.62
N LEU A 540 8.27 -20.90 -3.67
CA LEU A 540 7.76 -20.18 -2.49
C LEU A 540 6.79 -21.02 -1.62
N LEU A 541 6.13 -22.02 -2.21
CA LEU A 541 5.25 -22.94 -1.48
C LEU A 541 6.03 -24.10 -0.84
N ASP A 542 7.05 -24.64 -1.51
CA ASP A 542 7.95 -25.67 -0.95
C ASP A 542 8.75 -25.16 0.27
N GLN A 543 8.93 -23.84 0.39
CA GLN A 543 9.56 -23.16 1.53
C GLN A 543 8.57 -22.83 2.67
N CYS A 544 7.27 -23.07 2.50
CA CYS A 544 6.21 -22.64 3.42
C CYS A 544 5.46 -23.84 4.00
N ASP A 545 5.49 -24.03 5.32
CA ASP A 545 4.66 -25.05 5.96
C ASP A 545 3.20 -24.59 6.07
N LEU A 546 2.44 -24.87 5.00
CA LEU A 546 1.01 -24.60 4.87
C LEU A 546 0.13 -25.29 5.93
N ALA A 547 0.67 -26.13 6.81
CA ALA A 547 -0.05 -26.70 7.94
C ALA A 547 0.03 -25.81 9.21
N LEU A 548 1.10 -25.02 9.38
CA LEU A 548 1.35 -24.24 10.60
C LEU A 548 0.60 -22.91 10.66
N THR A 549 0.21 -22.31 9.53
CA THR A 549 -0.64 -21.10 9.49
C THR A 549 -2.02 -21.31 10.14
N ARG A 550 -2.42 -22.57 10.43
CA ARG A 550 -3.70 -22.89 11.07
C ARG A 550 -3.67 -22.87 12.61
N THR A 551 -2.55 -22.50 13.24
CA THR A 551 -2.43 -22.41 14.70
C THR A 551 -1.99 -21.03 15.14
N PRO A 552 -2.89 -20.18 15.69
CA PRO A 552 -2.46 -18.94 16.33
C PRO A 552 -1.67 -19.24 17.61
N ASP A 553 -0.57 -18.52 17.80
CA ASP A 553 0.30 -18.68 18.97
C ASP A 553 -0.47 -18.49 20.28
N SER A 554 -0.35 -19.46 21.18
CA SER A 554 -1.26 -19.63 22.33
C SER A 554 -0.91 -18.75 23.54
N THR A 555 -0.58 -17.47 23.28
CA THR A 555 -0.32 -16.44 24.30
C THR A 555 -1.42 -15.38 24.41
N CYS A 556 -2.34 -15.28 23.45
CA CYS A 556 -3.43 -14.30 23.46
C CYS A 556 -4.65 -14.75 24.30
N LEU A 557 -4.49 -14.83 25.63
CA LEU A 557 -5.61 -15.09 26.53
C LEU A 557 -6.45 -13.84 26.84
N LEU A 558 -7.61 -13.76 26.18
CA LEU A 558 -8.80 -12.93 26.50
C LEU A 558 -8.75 -11.44 26.09
N PRO A 559 -9.91 -10.78 25.84
CA PRO A 559 -11.28 -11.26 26.07
C PRO A 559 -12.15 -11.44 24.80
N VAL A 560 -12.19 -12.67 24.27
CA VAL A 560 -13.17 -13.11 23.23
C VAL A 560 -14.63 -13.07 23.74
N VAL A 561 -14.85 -12.87 25.04
CA VAL A 561 -16.14 -12.99 25.73
C VAL A 561 -17.15 -11.88 25.36
N TYR A 562 -16.71 -10.71 24.89
CA TYR A 562 -17.61 -9.57 24.66
C TYR A 562 -18.38 -9.58 23.32
N VAL A 563 -17.86 -10.24 22.28
CA VAL A 563 -18.44 -10.17 20.92
C VAL A 563 -19.69 -11.04 20.78
N LEU A 564 -19.72 -12.21 21.45
CA LEU A 564 -20.80 -13.21 21.31
C LEU A 564 -22.16 -12.79 21.91
N LEU A 565 -22.25 -11.65 22.60
CA LEU A 565 -23.51 -11.14 23.16
C LEU A 565 -24.26 -10.17 22.24
N PHE A 566 -23.63 -9.64 21.18
CA PHE A 566 -24.26 -8.64 20.31
C PHE A 566 -24.96 -9.22 19.07
N THR A 567 -24.54 -10.38 18.57
CA THR A 567 -25.21 -11.06 17.44
C THR A 567 -26.59 -11.63 17.76
N SER A 568 -26.99 -11.69 19.04
CA SER A 568 -28.29 -12.21 19.48
C SER A 568 -29.43 -11.17 19.62
N CYS A 569 -29.17 -9.86 19.44
CA CYS A 569 -30.14 -8.80 19.75
C CYS A 569 -30.70 -8.01 18.55
N LEU A 570 -30.32 -8.33 17.30
CA LEU A 570 -30.77 -7.60 16.10
C LEU A 570 -31.92 -8.28 15.32
N LEU A 571 -32.65 -9.21 15.94
CA LEU A 571 -33.76 -9.96 15.31
C LEU A 571 -35.06 -9.92 16.13
N GLN A 572 -35.54 -8.71 16.44
CA GLN A 572 -36.89 -8.50 17.00
C GLN A 572 -37.49 -7.16 16.58
N SER A 573 -38.34 -7.18 15.54
CA SER A 573 -39.30 -6.13 15.23
C SER A 573 -40.66 -6.76 14.86
N PRO A 574 -41.79 -6.32 15.43
CA PRO A 574 -43.06 -7.03 15.29
C PRO A 574 -43.85 -6.58 14.03
N LEU A 575 -44.22 -7.52 13.17
CA LEU A 575 -45.22 -7.31 12.12
C LEU A 575 -46.51 -8.07 12.45
N SER A 576 -47.62 -7.31 12.57
CA SER A 576 -48.93 -7.82 12.98
C SER A 576 -49.98 -7.57 11.90
N ALA A 577 -50.25 -8.57 11.06
CA ALA A 577 -51.39 -8.58 10.14
C ALA A 577 -51.96 -10.00 9.92
N ARG A 578 -53.29 -10.13 9.92
CA ARG A 578 -54.03 -11.40 9.78
C ARG A 578 -54.18 -11.82 8.31
N ARG A 579 -54.20 -13.14 8.00
CA ARG A 579 -55.32 -13.85 7.34
C ARG A 579 -55.14 -15.39 7.18
N ARG A 580 -55.94 -16.14 7.95
CA ARG A 580 -56.61 -17.46 7.71
C ARG A 580 -56.01 -18.50 6.70
N PHE A 581 -55.61 -19.66 7.25
CA PHE A 581 -56.06 -21.07 7.00
C PHE A 581 -56.68 -21.52 5.64
N PRO A 582 -56.60 -22.82 5.22
CA PRO A 582 -56.46 -24.03 6.08
C PRO A 582 -55.54 -25.22 5.64
N VAL A 583 -55.11 -25.99 6.65
CA VAL A 583 -54.98 -27.48 6.76
C VAL A 583 -54.49 -28.35 5.57
N GLY A 584 -53.45 -29.18 5.79
CA GLY A 584 -53.16 -30.35 4.93
C GLY A 584 -52.00 -31.29 5.38
N ALA A 585 -52.36 -32.42 6.01
CA ALA A 585 -51.59 -33.69 6.12
C ALA A 585 -50.19 -33.76 6.82
N SER A 586 -49.85 -34.98 7.25
CA SER A 586 -48.62 -35.42 7.95
C SER A 586 -48.46 -36.95 7.73
N PRO A 587 -47.44 -37.65 8.27
CA PRO A 587 -45.98 -37.44 8.21
C PRO A 587 -45.23 -38.71 7.71
N PHE A 588 -43.90 -38.69 7.46
CA PHE A 588 -43.03 -39.90 7.51
C PHE A 588 -41.50 -39.58 7.50
N GLY A 589 -40.68 -40.45 8.12
CA GLY A 589 -39.20 -40.38 8.17
C GLY A 589 -38.66 -39.48 9.30
N CYS A 590 -37.95 -39.92 10.35
CA CYS A 590 -36.74 -40.76 10.48
C CYS A 590 -35.51 -40.22 9.71
N GLN A 591 -34.31 -40.13 10.29
CA GLN A 591 -33.85 -40.28 11.69
C GLN A 591 -32.43 -39.67 11.79
N SER A 592 -32.03 -39.09 12.92
CA SER A 592 -30.61 -38.75 13.18
C SER A 592 -30.20 -39.17 14.59
N ILE A 593 -28.95 -39.63 14.73
CA ILE A 593 -28.43 -40.27 15.93
C ILE A 593 -27.69 -39.23 16.77
N SER A 594 -28.19 -38.96 17.98
CA SER A 594 -27.41 -38.29 19.03
C SER A 594 -26.92 -39.36 20.02
N ARG A 595 -25.60 -39.41 20.26
CA ARG A 595 -25.00 -40.17 21.36
C ARG A 595 -24.43 -39.19 22.38
N SER A 596 -24.68 -39.49 23.66
CA SER A 596 -24.50 -38.57 24.77
C SER A 596 -23.20 -38.79 25.55
N PHE A 597 -22.46 -37.70 25.77
CA PHE A 597 -21.59 -37.45 26.92
C PHE A 597 -21.64 -35.92 27.17
N GLY A 598 -21.58 -35.39 28.38
CA GLY A 598 -21.50 -36.04 29.69
C GLY A 598 -21.20 -35.02 30.80
N PHE A 599 -22.05 -34.01 30.99
CA PHE A 599 -21.78 -32.90 31.91
C PHE A 599 -21.81 -33.31 33.38
N VAL A 600 -20.69 -33.09 34.09
CA VAL A 600 -20.61 -33.13 35.56
C VAL A 600 -20.96 -31.75 36.11
N GLY A 601 -22.01 -31.67 36.93
CA GLY A 601 -22.45 -30.40 37.52
C GLY A 601 -21.70 -30.05 38.81
N VAL A 602 -21.33 -28.78 38.96
CA VAL A 602 -20.88 -28.18 40.23
C VAL A 602 -21.83 -27.03 40.57
N SER A 603 -22.34 -26.99 41.80
CA SER A 603 -23.38 -26.05 42.23
C SER A 603 -22.77 -24.83 42.93
N VAL A 604 -23.14 -23.62 42.48
CA VAL A 604 -22.71 -22.35 43.10
C VAL A 604 -23.84 -21.81 43.99
N ARG A 605 -23.53 -21.54 45.26
CA ARG A 605 -24.46 -20.90 46.22
C ARG A 605 -24.28 -19.38 46.25
N GLN A 606 -25.40 -18.65 46.35
CA GLN A 606 -25.42 -17.22 46.64
C GLN A 606 -25.38 -16.94 48.15
N PRO A 607 -24.79 -15.81 48.60
CA PRO A 607 -25.05 -15.17 49.89
C PRO A 607 -25.92 -13.89 49.78
N PRO A 608 -26.62 -13.45 50.85
CA PRO A 608 -27.57 -12.33 50.83
C PRO A 608 -27.00 -10.96 51.31
N PRO A 609 -27.74 -9.84 51.17
CA PRO A 609 -27.35 -8.49 51.61
C PRO A 609 -27.93 -8.15 53.03
N PRO A 610 -27.87 -6.90 53.54
CA PRO A 610 -26.78 -6.42 54.40
C PRO A 610 -27.20 -6.00 55.83
N GLY A 611 -26.22 -5.84 56.73
CA GLY A 611 -26.38 -5.36 58.12
C GLY A 611 -25.57 -4.10 58.45
N SER A 612 -25.80 -3.47 59.61
CA SER A 612 -25.46 -2.06 59.88
C SER A 612 -24.55 -1.77 61.08
N ALA A 613 -23.70 -0.72 60.94
CA ALA A 613 -23.08 0.11 62.00
C ALA A 613 -22.03 -0.58 62.94
N PRO A 614 -21.08 0.15 63.61
CA PRO A 614 -21.13 1.54 64.07
C PRO A 614 -19.84 2.42 63.87
N HIS A 615 -19.82 3.60 64.51
CA HIS A 615 -18.82 4.68 64.40
C HIS A 615 -17.51 4.50 65.21
N PRO A 616 -16.42 5.19 64.81
CA PRO A 616 -15.36 5.73 65.67
C PRO A 616 -15.51 7.27 65.93
N PRO A 617 -14.77 7.87 66.92
CA PRO A 617 -15.17 9.14 67.56
C PRO A 617 -14.42 10.44 67.11
N ARG A 618 -14.85 11.59 67.67
CA ARG A 618 -14.27 12.94 67.56
C ARG A 618 -13.63 13.42 68.87
N GLN A 619 -12.43 14.03 68.80
CA GLN A 619 -11.83 15.13 69.62
C GLN A 619 -10.29 15.12 69.43
N THR A 620 -9.48 16.18 69.59
CA THR A 620 -9.69 17.57 70.10
C THR A 620 -8.70 18.54 69.43
N HIS A 621 -9.02 19.84 69.38
CA HIS A 621 -8.03 20.92 69.14
C HIS A 621 -7.49 21.49 70.47
N PRO A 622 -6.33 22.15 70.45
CA PRO A 622 -6.12 23.41 71.19
C PRO A 622 -6.07 24.62 70.24
N ARG A 623 -6.28 25.82 70.80
CA ARG A 623 -6.28 27.13 70.10
C ARG A 623 -5.04 27.95 70.46
N LEU A 624 -4.75 29.00 69.69
CA LEU A 624 -4.74 30.38 70.20
C LEU A 624 -4.90 31.43 69.06
N ARG A 625 -4.89 32.73 69.41
CA ARG A 625 -5.45 33.90 68.69
C ARG A 625 -4.77 35.19 69.24
N PRO A 626 -5.13 36.43 68.79
CA PRO A 626 -5.33 37.00 67.44
C PRO A 626 -4.64 38.40 67.31
N LEU A 627 -4.94 39.18 66.26
CA LEU A 627 -5.19 40.66 66.17
C LEU A 627 -5.04 41.12 64.70
N ASP A 628 -5.70 42.18 64.18
CA ASP A 628 -6.98 42.81 64.55
C ASP A 628 -7.66 43.47 63.32
N ARG A 629 -8.95 43.82 63.47
CA ARG A 629 -9.80 44.90 62.86
C ARG A 629 -9.38 45.71 61.58
N ALA A 630 -10.31 46.29 60.80
CA ALA A 630 -11.78 46.17 60.63
C ALA A 630 -12.34 47.14 59.54
N THR A 631 -13.58 46.89 59.07
CA THR A 631 -14.65 47.85 58.61
C THR A 631 -14.39 48.80 57.41
N ASP A 632 -15.38 49.29 56.62
CA ASP A 632 -16.71 48.80 56.18
C ASP A 632 -17.14 49.62 54.89
N PRO A 633 -18.40 49.91 54.47
CA PRO A 633 -18.74 49.77 53.04
C PRO A 633 -19.47 50.99 52.38
N ARG A 634 -19.98 50.77 51.15
CA ARG A 634 -21.10 51.43 50.38
C ARG A 634 -20.63 51.82 48.97
N ARG A 635 -21.24 51.30 47.89
CA ARG A 635 -22.57 51.62 47.27
C ARG A 635 -22.69 53.06 46.76
N LEU A 636 -22.76 53.23 45.43
CA LEU A 636 -23.91 53.81 44.70
C LEU A 636 -23.75 53.64 43.15
N GLN A 637 -24.69 54.16 42.36
CA GLN A 637 -24.95 53.84 40.93
C GLN A 637 -24.60 54.98 39.94
N PRO A 638 -24.52 54.73 38.61
CA PRO A 638 -24.30 55.74 37.54
C PRO A 638 -25.58 56.58 37.29
N PRO A 639 -25.60 57.72 36.53
CA PRO A 639 -25.53 57.76 35.03
C PRO A 639 -25.05 59.16 34.45
N PRO A 640 -25.54 59.74 33.31
CA PRO A 640 -25.47 59.31 31.90
C PRO A 640 -24.65 60.26 30.93
N PRO A 641 -25.15 61.02 29.89
CA PRO A 641 -24.50 61.03 28.55
C PRO A 641 -24.31 62.45 27.92
N GLU A 642 -24.45 62.57 26.59
CA GLU A 642 -24.47 63.79 25.72
C GLU A 642 -23.11 64.44 25.35
N ALA A 643 -22.96 65.24 24.28
CA ALA A 643 -23.56 65.24 22.92
C ALA A 643 -22.83 66.25 21.98
N ALA A 644 -23.11 66.17 20.67
CA ALA A 644 -22.98 67.21 19.63
C ALA A 644 -21.59 67.70 19.15
N GLY A 645 -21.54 68.04 17.84
CA GLY A 645 -20.55 68.94 17.22
C GLY A 645 -21.05 70.41 17.25
N PRO A 646 -20.75 71.30 16.27
CA PRO A 646 -20.77 71.02 14.81
C PRO A 646 -19.72 71.80 13.96
N GLY A 647 -19.85 71.77 12.62
CA GLY A 647 -19.49 72.94 11.79
C GLY A 647 -18.96 72.72 10.36
N LEU A 648 -19.80 73.06 9.35
CA LEU A 648 -19.45 73.52 7.98
C LEU A 648 -18.71 72.52 7.04
N GLY A 649 -18.85 72.55 5.70
CA GLY A 649 -19.70 73.37 4.81
C GLY A 649 -19.64 72.87 3.34
N PHE A 650 -20.54 73.37 2.47
CA PHE A 650 -20.76 72.97 1.06
C PHE A 650 -19.54 73.06 0.11
N GLY A 651 -19.55 72.27 -0.98
CA GLY A 651 -18.68 72.50 -2.16
C GLY A 651 -18.85 71.45 -3.28
N ALA A 652 -19.07 71.89 -4.53
CA ALA A 652 -19.42 71.03 -5.68
C ALA A 652 -18.22 70.57 -6.56
N GLU A 653 -18.49 69.57 -7.41
CA GLU A 653 -17.95 69.22 -8.74
C GLU A 653 -16.59 69.77 -9.25
N GLY A 654 -15.89 68.97 -10.08
CA GLY A 654 -15.11 69.53 -11.20
C GLY A 654 -13.82 68.81 -11.62
N GLN A 655 -13.77 68.39 -12.88
CA GLN A 655 -12.57 67.87 -13.58
C GLN A 655 -11.42 68.90 -13.67
N LEU A 656 -10.15 68.46 -13.70
CA LEU A 656 -9.26 68.59 -14.88
C LEU A 656 -7.87 67.93 -14.72
N ARG A 657 -7.06 68.00 -15.80
CA ARG A 657 -5.75 67.33 -15.99
C ARG A 657 -4.53 68.24 -15.77
N GLY A 658 -3.41 67.63 -15.35
CA GLY A 658 -2.05 68.01 -15.77
C GLY A 658 -0.96 67.63 -14.75
N ALA A 659 0.35 67.62 -15.03
CA ALA A 659 1.11 67.33 -16.27
C ALA A 659 2.64 67.43 -15.98
N LEU A 660 3.43 66.35 -16.18
CA LEU A 660 4.88 66.27 -16.60
C LEU A 660 5.95 67.26 -15.97
N PRO A 661 7.26 67.28 -16.34
CA PRO A 661 8.10 66.37 -17.16
C PRO A 661 9.47 65.92 -16.55
N GLY A 662 10.09 64.88 -17.17
CA GLY A 662 11.56 64.79 -17.44
C GLY A 662 12.54 64.32 -16.35
N ALA A 663 13.83 64.02 -16.64
CA ALA A 663 14.51 63.71 -17.92
C ALA A 663 15.98 63.19 -17.71
N CYS A 664 16.59 62.59 -18.75
CA CYS A 664 18.05 62.36 -18.98
C CYS A 664 18.81 61.29 -18.12
N GLN A 665 19.47 60.28 -18.72
CA GLN A 665 20.89 60.17 -19.24
C GLN A 665 21.99 60.08 -18.15
N GLY A 666 23.12 59.37 -18.31
CA GLY A 666 23.57 58.46 -19.40
C GLY A 666 25.06 58.58 -19.78
N PHE A 667 25.96 57.72 -19.25
CA PHE A 667 27.41 57.61 -19.58
C PHE A 667 27.94 56.17 -19.31
N GLY A 668 29.04 55.65 -19.91
CA GLY A 668 29.79 56.14 -21.08
C GLY A 668 31.33 55.86 -21.11
N GLY A 669 31.79 54.65 -21.49
CA GLY A 669 33.21 54.29 -21.77
C GLY A 669 33.42 52.76 -21.78
N ARG A 670 34.06 52.05 -22.73
CA ARG A 670 35.44 52.11 -23.31
C ARG A 670 36.53 51.67 -22.30
N SER A 671 37.54 50.85 -22.60
CA SER A 671 38.04 50.22 -23.86
C SER A 671 39.18 49.18 -23.54
N GLU A 672 39.72 48.26 -24.38
CA GLU A 672 39.38 47.62 -25.69
C GLU A 672 40.33 46.40 -25.99
N PHE A 673 40.02 45.59 -27.03
CA PHE A 673 40.84 44.59 -27.81
C PHE A 673 41.56 43.36 -27.17
N GLY A 674 41.34 42.18 -27.80
CA GLY A 674 42.17 40.96 -27.73
C GLY A 674 41.58 39.81 -28.58
N VAL A 675 42.32 39.27 -29.58
CA VAL A 675 41.75 38.43 -30.67
C VAL A 675 42.46 37.07 -30.83
N LEU A 676 41.71 35.99 -31.11
CA LEU A 676 42.12 34.88 -31.99
C LEU A 676 40.92 34.09 -32.57
N ARG A 677 41.18 33.21 -33.57
CA ARG A 677 40.20 32.51 -34.46
C ARG A 677 40.06 31.00 -34.09
N ALA A 678 39.27 30.09 -34.72
CA ALA A 678 38.42 30.09 -35.93
C ALA A 678 37.40 28.89 -35.95
N ALA A 679 36.36 28.95 -36.81
CA ALA A 679 35.47 27.84 -37.31
C ALA A 679 34.65 27.02 -36.28
N GLY A 680 33.52 26.35 -36.58
CA GLY A 680 32.73 26.11 -37.81
C GLY A 680 32.20 24.64 -37.84
N VAL A 681 31.12 24.17 -38.52
CA VAL A 681 30.04 24.68 -39.40
C VAL A 681 28.90 23.60 -39.37
N GLY A 682 27.58 23.80 -39.52
CA GLY A 682 26.77 25.01 -39.75
C GLY A 682 25.47 24.82 -40.58
N TRP A 683 24.68 23.74 -40.39
CA TRP A 683 23.46 23.41 -41.18
C TRP A 683 22.22 23.16 -40.30
N ARG A 684 20.96 23.25 -40.79
CA ARG A 684 20.21 24.32 -41.50
C ARG A 684 18.79 23.79 -41.80
N GLU A 685 17.75 24.56 -41.55
CA GLU A 685 16.37 24.23 -41.94
C GLU A 685 16.11 24.51 -43.44
N ALA A 686 15.03 23.94 -43.98
CA ALA A 686 14.50 24.25 -45.31
C ALA A 686 12.98 24.53 -45.26
N LYS A 687 12.57 25.68 -45.81
CA LYS A 687 11.17 26.02 -46.10
C LYS A 687 10.80 25.59 -47.51
N LEU A 688 9.54 25.20 -47.72
CA LEU A 688 8.88 25.18 -49.04
C LEU A 688 7.44 25.68 -48.90
N SER A 689 6.91 26.33 -49.94
CA SER A 689 5.65 27.06 -49.84
C SER A 689 4.91 27.20 -51.17
N GLY A 690 3.66 26.72 -51.20
CA GLY A 690 2.57 27.32 -51.98
C GLY A 690 2.43 26.95 -53.47
N LEU A 691 1.24 26.49 -53.84
CA LEU A 691 0.58 26.84 -55.10
C LEU A 691 -0.95 26.88 -54.88
N GLN A 692 -1.69 27.63 -55.68
CA GLN A 692 -3.15 27.83 -55.52
C GLN A 692 -3.93 27.51 -56.80
N ARG A 693 -5.13 26.92 -56.62
CA ARG A 693 -6.42 27.14 -57.34
C ARG A 693 -7.30 25.90 -57.12
N ALA A 694 -8.64 25.91 -57.14
CA ALA A 694 -9.72 26.88 -56.97
C ALA A 694 -10.98 26.14 -57.50
N GLY A 695 -12.06 26.02 -56.72
CA GLY A 695 -13.26 25.27 -57.12
C GLY A 695 -14.38 25.37 -56.08
N GLY A 696 -15.64 25.37 -56.52
CA GLY A 696 -16.82 25.66 -55.69
C GLY A 696 -17.47 24.47 -54.98
N PRO A 697 -18.50 24.71 -54.14
CA PRO A 697 -19.10 23.72 -53.25
C PRO A 697 -20.30 22.96 -53.86
N VAL A 698 -20.55 21.74 -53.36
CA VAL A 698 -21.75 20.92 -53.64
C VAL A 698 -22.26 20.27 -52.35
N ARG A 699 -23.59 20.10 -52.24
CA ARG A 699 -24.32 19.42 -51.13
C ARG A 699 -24.84 18.04 -51.60
N ALA A 700 -25.46 17.31 -50.68
CA ALA A 700 -26.19 16.03 -50.87
C ALA A 700 -25.28 14.78 -50.94
N ALA A 701 -25.73 13.59 -50.51
CA ALA A 701 -26.87 13.20 -49.65
C ALA A 701 -26.68 11.76 -49.12
N ASP A 702 -27.59 11.30 -48.27
CA ASP A 702 -27.69 9.91 -47.81
C ASP A 702 -27.88 8.91 -48.96
N ALA A 703 -27.13 7.80 -48.94
CA ALA A 703 -27.54 6.50 -49.50
C ALA A 703 -26.54 5.41 -49.11
N ASP A 704 -26.78 4.69 -48.01
CA ASP A 704 -26.13 3.41 -47.75
C ASP A 704 -27.22 2.35 -47.57
N HIS A 705 -27.31 1.42 -48.52
CA HIS A 705 -28.47 0.55 -48.72
C HIS A 705 -28.07 -0.93 -48.70
N LEU A 706 -28.73 -1.69 -47.83
CA LEU A 706 -28.81 -3.16 -47.83
C LEU A 706 -27.49 -3.96 -47.69
N LEU A 707 -27.38 -4.65 -46.56
CA LEU A 707 -27.39 -6.12 -46.61
C LEU A 707 -28.05 -6.71 -45.36
N ARG A 708 -29.37 -6.98 -45.44
CA ARG A 708 -30.07 -7.87 -44.50
C ARG A 708 -29.91 -9.30 -45.00
N VAL A 709 -29.29 -10.17 -44.21
CA VAL A 709 -29.52 -11.62 -44.27
C VAL A 709 -29.85 -12.10 -42.87
N SER A 710 -31.11 -12.41 -42.64
CA SER A 710 -31.62 -12.99 -41.39
C SER A 710 -31.98 -14.45 -41.61
N TRP A 711 -31.40 -15.35 -40.84
CA TRP A 711 -31.88 -16.72 -40.68
C TRP A 711 -32.15 -17.00 -39.21
N SER A 712 -33.20 -17.77 -38.94
CA SER A 712 -33.85 -17.79 -37.64
C SER A 712 -33.82 -19.17 -36.96
N SER A 713 -33.29 -19.19 -35.74
CA SER A 713 -33.68 -20.13 -34.67
C SER A 713 -33.26 -21.61 -34.90
N PRO A 714 -33.54 -22.56 -33.98
CA PRO A 714 -32.51 -22.92 -32.99
C PRO A 714 -32.30 -24.43 -32.81
N LEU A 715 -31.19 -24.86 -32.19
CA LEU A 715 -31.16 -26.08 -31.36
C LEU A 715 -29.89 -26.22 -30.49
N SER A 716 -30.16 -26.42 -29.20
CA SER A 716 -29.39 -27.01 -28.08
C SER A 716 -27.97 -27.63 -28.22
N ARG A 717 -27.25 -27.54 -27.08
CA ARG A 717 -26.36 -28.53 -26.40
C ARG A 717 -24.82 -28.40 -26.48
N ASN A 718 -24.23 -28.70 -25.32
CA ASN A 718 -22.87 -29.16 -25.02
C ASN A 718 -21.68 -28.20 -25.19
N ALA A 719 -21.40 -27.44 -24.12
CA ALA A 719 -20.04 -27.17 -23.66
C ALA A 719 -19.95 -27.63 -22.18
N ILE A 720 -18.83 -28.23 -21.78
CA ILE A 720 -18.72 -28.98 -20.51
C ILE A 720 -18.10 -28.10 -19.42
N VAL A 721 -18.73 -28.07 -18.24
CA VAL A 721 -18.10 -27.58 -17.01
C VAL A 721 -17.26 -28.72 -16.44
N ILE A 722 -15.94 -28.52 -16.34
CA ILE A 722 -15.08 -29.34 -15.50
C ILE A 722 -14.84 -28.57 -14.20
N ALA A 723 -15.17 -29.20 -13.07
CA ALA A 723 -14.81 -28.74 -11.75
C ALA A 723 -13.96 -29.82 -11.06
N ALA A 724 -12.84 -29.40 -10.50
CA ALA A 724 -12.14 -30.02 -9.38
C ALA A 724 -12.03 -28.90 -8.33
N VAL A 725 -12.51 -29.04 -7.09
CA VAL A 725 -12.15 -30.06 -6.07
C VAL A 725 -10.71 -29.86 -5.64
#